data_AF-A0A927V4Y1-F1
#
_entry.id   AF-A0A927V4Y1-F1
#
_cell.length_a   1.000
_cell.length_b   1.000
_cell.length_c   1.000
_cell.angle_alpha   90.00
_cell.angle_beta   90.00
_cell.angle_gamma   90.00
#
_symmetry.space_group_name_H-M   'P 1'
#
loop_
_entity.id
_entity.type
_entity.pdbx_description
1 polymer ?
#
loop_
_entity_poly.entity_id
_entity_poly.type
_entity_poly.pdbx_seq_one_letter_code
_entity_poly.pdbx_strand_id
1 'polypeptide(L)'
;MNNYPKGAQRIMGKAKEKDKKKGMNLVAKILLMSMVSIGLMVLVAIYAIWSTGSAVANKMAEQELYTASLAVQMEIDALVPSGEYIQKGSKLYRRNTSINDNMTTFNSFVMKNNLVLMFFYGDTCLASTLDDETGAEYLGEVLPAKVVDKVLTNGKSYYDSGIDVNGEKYYGFYYPLLEKATSKSATACVFVGRRSSDTVSIYVMQIIKNIIIMGVLAAISAVGMTIILKKITKSLLVSVKQLDDVAAGKLYISKNTKFEEQDDEIGQISRAISSLVISFTDIIKRIKTAAERLFDFSKMFISRFETISESITNVNTTVDEIANGATAQASETQAVNEKILNIGSAIETTSMNMDMLAQSAQKMRDYNITVNETLNELGEISIKTQQSVDEVQEKTTATNKSVLEIRSATDMITEIASQTNLLSLNASIEAARAGEAGRGFAVVADEIRKLADQSGESAARISAIIKELIDNSNSSVAIMNQMSEIMGQQNAHLDATKNVFQSLNWEIDSVAGAVDSITNEVEQLDMLKNDVMGSMENLAAIAQENAASTEETSAAMQELNQIVLECREKTEEMLGLADNLMDSTTMVTLEEQIEDAIEDLEEAEDLSGAEAVEEIADAVEELAEAVEEVAEEESFTEIEVSVVEEEKVIE
;
A
#
# COMPACT_ATOMS: atom_id res chain seq x y z
N MET A 1 3.05 30.71 8.85
CA MET A 1 3.66 31.44 9.99
C MET A 1 3.31 30.68 11.28
N ASN A 2 4.31 30.26 12.06
CA ASN A 2 4.21 29.45 13.30
C ASN A 2 3.74 27.99 13.20
N ASN A 3 4.65 27.09 12.81
CA ASN A 3 4.85 25.81 13.51
C ASN A 3 6.15 25.15 13.04
N TYR A 4 7.25 25.46 13.71
CA TYR A 4 8.48 24.66 13.63
C TYR A 4 8.64 23.89 14.96
N PRO A 5 9.00 22.59 14.92
CA PRO A 5 9.22 21.81 16.13
C PRO A 5 10.40 22.38 16.95
N LYS A 6 10.25 22.37 18.27
CA LYS A 6 11.19 22.89 19.30
C LYS A 6 12.64 22.37 19.20
N GLY A 7 12.93 21.42 18.30
CA GLY A 7 14.27 20.96 17.97
C GLY A 7 15.08 21.95 17.12
N ALA A 8 14.45 22.65 16.17
CA ALA A 8 15.15 23.49 15.19
C ALA A 8 15.70 24.80 15.80
N GLN A 9 14.95 25.43 16.71
CA GLN A 9 15.43 26.62 17.44
C GLN A 9 16.61 26.32 18.38
N ARG A 10 16.77 25.07 18.81
CA ARG A 10 17.87 24.64 19.69
C ARG A 10 19.17 24.36 18.93
N ILE A 11 19.09 24.19 17.61
CA ILE A 11 20.24 23.97 16.71
C ILE A 11 20.74 25.31 16.15
N MET A 12 19.84 26.21 15.72
CA MET A 12 20.23 27.55 15.24
C MET A 12 20.77 28.46 16.38
N GLY A 13 20.26 28.33 17.61
CA GLY A 13 20.77 29.07 18.76
C GLY A 13 22.15 28.61 19.26
N LYS A 14 22.59 27.40 18.90
CA LYS A 14 23.90 26.85 19.30
C LYS A 14 25.01 27.05 18.27
N ALA A 15 24.67 27.48 17.04
CA ALA A 15 25.65 27.73 15.98
C ALA A 15 26.33 29.11 16.09
N LYS A 16 25.76 30.07 16.86
CA LYS A 16 26.35 31.42 17.02
C LYS A 16 27.27 31.59 18.22
N GLU A 17 27.49 30.55 19.03
CA GLU A 17 28.29 30.65 20.25
C GLU A 17 29.21 29.44 20.41
N LYS A 18 30.20 29.32 19.53
CA LYS A 18 31.38 28.48 19.79
C LYS A 18 32.67 29.10 19.23
N ASP A 19 33.37 29.70 20.17
CA ASP A 19 34.82 29.69 20.33
C ASP A 19 35.71 30.46 19.35
N LYS A 20 35.91 31.73 19.74
CA LYS A 20 37.25 32.28 20.03
C LYS A 20 38.23 31.20 20.54
N LYS A 21 39.09 30.75 19.64
CA LYS A 21 40.56 30.70 19.78
C LYS A 21 41.10 30.34 18.40
N LYS A 22 41.72 31.29 17.70
CA LYS A 22 42.49 31.00 16.49
C LYS A 22 43.66 30.11 16.90
N GLY A 23 43.41 28.81 16.94
CA GLY A 23 44.44 27.79 17.02
C GLY A 23 45.41 28.01 15.86
N MET A 24 46.70 27.84 16.13
CA MET A 24 47.74 27.94 15.13
C MET A 24 47.40 27.01 13.96
N ASN A 25 47.36 27.55 12.72
CA ASN A 25 47.04 26.80 11.50
C ASN A 25 47.95 25.55 11.40
N LEU A 26 47.46 24.46 10.83
CA LEU A 26 48.17 23.18 10.71
C LEU A 26 49.60 23.37 10.17
N VAL A 27 49.75 24.28 9.19
CA VAL A 27 51.04 24.71 8.63
C VAL A 27 52.00 25.23 9.69
N ALA A 28 51.52 26.10 10.56
CA ALA A 28 52.33 26.72 11.60
C ALA A 28 52.65 25.73 12.73
N LYS A 29 51.79 24.74 13.01
CA LYS A 29 52.10 23.65 13.95
C LYS A 29 53.21 22.73 13.42
N ILE A 30 53.11 22.32 12.15
CA ILE A 30 54.10 21.42 11.54
C ILE A 30 55.43 22.15 11.31
N LEU A 31 55.40 23.41 10.84
CA LEU A 31 56.60 24.26 10.73
C LEU A 31 57.29 24.48 12.07
N LEU A 32 56.53 24.67 13.14
CA LEU A 32 57.11 24.89 14.47
C LEU A 32 57.76 23.61 15.02
N MET A 33 57.12 22.43 14.86
CA MET A 33 57.74 21.15 15.23
C MET A 33 59.02 20.88 14.44
N SER A 34 59.00 21.09 13.11
CA SER A 34 60.17 20.84 12.27
C SER A 34 61.31 21.83 12.56
N MET A 35 61.02 23.12 12.72
CA MET A 35 62.04 24.12 13.09
C MET A 35 62.66 23.86 14.46
N VAL A 36 61.86 23.43 15.45
CA VAL A 36 62.40 23.06 16.77
C VAL A 36 63.34 21.86 16.66
N SER A 37 63.00 20.86 15.86
CA SER A 37 63.84 19.67 15.65
C SER A 37 65.17 20.01 14.94
N ILE A 38 65.14 20.88 13.93
CA ILE A 38 66.33 21.36 13.20
C ILE A 38 67.21 22.20 14.14
N GLY A 39 66.60 23.11 14.91
CA GLY A 39 67.31 23.95 15.88
C GLY A 39 68.03 23.13 16.94
N LEU A 40 67.39 22.08 17.46
CA LEU A 40 67.96 21.20 18.46
C LEU A 40 69.15 20.38 17.89
N MET A 41 69.04 19.89 16.66
CA MET A 41 70.16 19.23 15.97
C MET A 41 71.37 20.15 15.77
N VAL A 42 71.15 21.40 15.35
CA VAL A 42 72.23 22.38 15.15
C VAL A 42 72.92 22.71 16.48
N LEU A 43 72.17 22.86 17.58
CA LEU A 43 72.74 23.11 18.90
C LEU A 43 73.63 21.95 19.39
N VAL A 44 73.18 20.70 19.20
CA VAL A 44 73.97 19.51 19.56
C VAL A 44 75.25 19.43 18.73
N ALA A 45 75.17 19.72 17.43
CA ALA A 45 76.34 19.70 16.54
C ALA A 45 77.37 20.79 16.89
N ILE A 46 76.92 22.02 17.23
CA ILE A 46 77.81 23.10 17.67
C ILE A 46 78.56 22.69 18.95
N TYR A 47 77.85 22.13 19.93
CA TYR A 47 78.46 21.66 21.17
C TYR A 47 79.50 20.56 20.94
N ALA A 48 79.20 19.58 20.07
CA ALA A 48 80.11 18.49 19.74
C ALA A 48 81.41 18.98 19.07
N ILE A 49 81.31 19.95 18.15
CA ILE A 49 82.48 20.53 17.48
C ILE A 49 83.36 21.31 18.45
N TRP A 50 82.76 22.09 19.35
CA TRP A 50 83.50 22.85 20.35
C TRP A 50 84.23 21.94 21.36
N SER A 51 83.54 20.92 21.87
CA SER A 51 84.11 19.92 22.80
C SER A 51 85.25 19.12 22.16
N THR A 52 85.04 18.59 20.95
CA THR A 52 86.04 17.75 20.27
C THR A 52 87.23 18.58 19.77
N GLY A 53 86.98 19.78 19.22
CA GLY A 53 88.02 20.65 18.68
C GLY A 53 89.02 21.11 19.75
N SER A 54 88.52 21.49 20.93
CA SER A 54 89.39 21.91 22.05
C SER A 54 90.21 20.75 22.64
N ALA A 55 89.62 19.57 22.79
CA ALA A 55 90.30 18.38 23.30
C ALA A 55 91.42 17.88 22.37
N VAL A 56 91.18 17.90 21.05
CA VAL A 56 92.19 17.50 20.05
C VAL A 56 93.37 18.48 20.03
N ALA A 57 93.10 19.79 20.05
CA ALA A 57 94.15 20.81 20.03
C ALA A 57 95.11 20.68 21.23
N ASN A 58 94.58 20.42 22.43
CA ASN A 58 95.41 20.29 23.64
C ASN A 58 96.30 19.04 23.60
N LYS A 59 95.77 17.90 23.12
CA LYS A 59 96.58 16.67 22.93
C LYS A 59 97.67 16.81 21.88
N MET A 60 97.41 17.54 20.81
CA MET A 60 98.42 17.78 19.78
C MET A 60 99.57 18.64 20.31
N ALA A 61 99.26 19.68 21.11
CA ALA A 61 100.28 20.51 21.75
C ALA A 61 101.18 19.71 22.72
N GLU A 62 100.59 18.80 23.51
CA GLU A 62 101.34 17.88 24.37
C GLU A 62 102.33 17.01 23.58
N GLN A 63 101.88 16.41 22.46
CA GLN A 63 102.74 15.55 21.63
C GLN A 63 103.88 16.32 20.95
N GLU A 64 103.61 17.53 20.46
CA GLU A 64 104.65 18.37 19.86
C GLU A 64 105.76 18.70 20.85
N LEU A 65 105.39 19.15 22.06
CA LEU A 65 106.36 19.53 23.09
C LEU A 65 107.13 18.32 23.64
N TYR A 66 106.47 17.18 23.79
CA TYR A 66 107.14 15.93 24.13
C TYR A 66 108.24 15.58 23.09
N THR A 67 107.91 15.64 21.81
CA THR A 67 108.86 15.35 20.73
C THR A 67 110.03 16.34 20.72
N ALA A 68 109.76 17.62 20.95
CA ALA A 68 110.79 18.64 21.06
C ALA A 68 111.71 18.42 22.27
N SER A 69 111.15 18.01 23.42
CA SER A 69 111.94 17.70 24.61
C SER A 69 112.88 16.52 24.42
N LEU A 70 112.45 15.51 23.66
CA LEU A 70 113.29 14.37 23.30
C LEU A 70 114.42 14.80 22.36
N ALA A 71 114.15 15.68 21.38
CA ALA A 71 115.17 16.21 20.49
C ALA A 71 116.26 16.98 21.27
N VAL A 72 115.87 17.75 22.28
CA VAL A 72 116.80 18.46 23.16
C VAL A 72 117.66 17.50 23.97
N GLN A 73 117.06 16.42 24.51
CA GLN A 73 117.83 15.38 25.19
C GLN A 73 118.83 14.70 24.24
N MET A 74 118.42 14.36 23.02
CA MET A 74 119.30 13.75 22.01
C MET A 74 120.51 14.65 21.70
N GLU A 75 120.31 15.98 21.65
CA GLU A 75 121.40 16.93 21.45
C GLU A 75 122.38 16.94 22.64
N ILE A 76 121.87 16.84 23.87
CA ILE A 76 122.72 16.71 25.08
C ILE A 76 123.48 15.38 25.10
N ASP A 77 122.84 14.29 24.68
CA ASP A 77 123.49 12.96 24.55
C ASP A 77 124.56 12.96 23.44
N ALA A 78 124.36 13.71 22.36
CA ALA A 78 125.36 13.88 21.30
C ALA A 78 126.60 14.66 21.78
N LEU A 79 126.40 15.68 22.62
CA LEU A 79 127.49 16.45 23.24
C LEU A 79 128.29 15.62 24.25
N VAL A 80 127.61 14.83 25.09
CA VAL A 80 128.22 13.93 26.07
C VAL A 80 127.38 12.65 26.21
N PRO A 81 127.86 11.48 25.72
CA PRO A 81 127.06 10.26 25.68
C PRO A 81 126.65 9.66 27.03
N SER A 82 127.40 9.93 28.11
CA SER A 82 127.09 9.43 29.46
C SER A 82 127.83 10.18 30.56
N GLY A 83 127.15 10.38 31.69
CA GLY A 83 127.70 11.02 32.89
C GLY A 83 126.63 11.63 33.79
N GLU A 84 126.99 11.87 35.05
CA GLU A 84 126.14 12.54 36.05
C GLU A 84 125.99 14.04 35.73
N TYR A 85 124.80 14.57 36.01
CA TYR A 85 124.56 16.00 35.96
C TYR A 85 125.00 16.60 37.30
N ILE A 86 125.90 17.57 37.25
CA ILE A 86 126.44 18.23 38.43
C ILE A 86 126.45 19.74 38.23
N GLN A 87 126.10 20.46 39.29
CA GLN A 87 126.25 21.91 39.33
C GLN A 87 127.66 22.26 39.81
N LYS A 88 128.38 23.08 39.05
CA LYS A 88 129.64 23.70 39.48
C LYS A 88 129.51 25.22 39.35
N GLY A 89 129.33 25.89 40.49
CA GLY A 89 129.02 27.33 40.50
C GLY A 89 127.64 27.60 39.91
N SER A 90 127.55 28.55 38.98
CA SER A 90 126.31 28.94 38.29
C SER A 90 126.05 28.16 36.99
N LYS A 91 126.85 27.13 36.67
CA LYS A 91 126.74 26.38 35.41
C LYS A 91 126.37 24.92 35.64
N LEU A 92 125.53 24.39 34.76
CA LEU A 92 125.17 22.98 34.70
C LEU A 92 126.17 22.21 33.84
N TYR A 93 126.78 21.18 34.42
CA TYR A 93 127.70 20.30 33.72
C TYR A 93 127.12 18.90 33.60
N ARG A 94 127.42 18.24 32.49
CA ARG A 94 127.37 16.77 32.40
C ARG A 94 128.80 16.26 32.37
N ARG A 95 129.22 15.57 33.44
CA ARG A 95 130.61 15.14 33.67
C ARG A 95 131.61 16.31 33.68
N ASN A 96 132.19 16.66 32.53
CA ASN A 96 133.18 17.75 32.40
C ASN A 96 132.82 18.79 31.31
N THR A 97 131.67 18.64 30.64
CA THR A 97 131.20 19.58 29.60
C THR A 97 130.08 20.45 30.16
N SER A 98 130.19 21.76 29.96
CA SER A 98 129.18 22.75 30.35
C SER A 98 128.03 22.74 29.35
N ILE A 99 126.79 22.59 29.84
CA ILE A 99 125.58 22.72 29.02
C ILE A 99 125.35 24.20 28.68
N ASN A 100 125.61 25.10 29.63
CA ASN A 100 125.54 26.55 29.42
C ASN A 100 126.43 27.03 28.27
N ASP A 101 127.61 26.42 28.05
CA ASP A 101 128.52 26.83 26.98
C ASP A 101 127.99 26.45 25.57
N ASN A 102 126.94 25.61 25.49
CA ASN A 102 126.30 25.16 24.25
C ASN A 102 124.92 25.81 24.01
N MET A 103 124.60 26.91 24.70
CA MET A 103 123.30 27.58 24.58
C MET A 103 123.00 28.11 23.17
N THR A 104 124.03 28.42 22.37
CA THR A 104 123.87 28.85 20.96
C THR A 104 123.17 27.80 20.09
N THR A 105 123.41 26.51 20.33
CA THR A 105 122.74 25.40 19.63
C THR A 105 121.28 25.30 20.04
N PHE A 106 120.99 25.37 21.34
CA PHE A 106 119.62 25.34 21.87
C PHE A 106 118.80 26.55 21.43
N ASN A 107 119.40 27.75 21.42
CA ASN A 107 118.76 28.97 20.89
C ASN A 107 118.35 28.82 19.41
N SER A 108 119.19 28.17 18.59
CA SER A 108 118.86 27.93 17.18
C SER A 108 117.69 26.94 16.99
N PHE A 109 117.60 25.92 17.85
CA PHE A 109 116.49 24.96 17.85
C PHE A 109 115.18 25.61 18.31
N VAL A 110 115.26 26.42 19.36
CA VAL A 110 114.14 27.18 19.93
C VAL A 110 113.57 28.18 18.93
N MET A 111 114.41 29.01 18.29
CA MET A 111 113.91 29.99 17.32
C MET A 111 113.24 29.33 16.11
N LYS A 112 113.77 28.21 15.60
CA LYS A 112 113.18 27.51 14.45
C LYS A 112 111.82 26.88 14.73
N ASN A 113 111.61 26.40 15.96
CA ASN A 113 110.37 25.71 16.35
C ASN A 113 109.43 26.60 17.17
N ASN A 114 109.82 27.87 17.40
CA ASN A 114 109.12 28.83 18.22
C ASN A 114 108.82 28.28 19.64
N LEU A 115 109.86 27.71 20.25
CA LEU A 115 109.82 27.09 21.57
C LEU A 115 110.55 27.98 22.60
N VAL A 116 110.60 27.53 23.84
CA VAL A 116 111.42 28.09 24.92
C VAL A 116 112.03 26.91 25.67
N LEU A 117 113.33 26.95 25.94
CA LEU A 117 114.02 25.94 26.72
C LEU A 117 114.54 26.53 28.03
N MET A 118 114.36 25.78 29.11
CA MET A 118 114.97 26.09 30.41
C MET A 118 115.52 24.82 31.03
N PHE A 119 116.75 24.88 31.51
CA PHE A 119 117.45 23.77 32.15
C PHE A 119 117.49 24.00 33.64
N PHE A 120 117.01 23.01 34.38
CA PHE A 120 116.92 23.05 35.83
C PHE A 120 117.84 21.99 36.44
N TYR A 121 118.45 22.33 37.57
CA TYR A 121 119.14 21.38 38.45
C TYR A 121 118.55 21.50 39.85
N GLY A 122 118.05 20.39 40.39
CA GLY A 122 117.10 20.48 41.49
C GLY A 122 115.91 21.34 41.09
N ASP A 123 115.51 22.29 41.93
CA ASP A 123 114.39 23.21 41.69
C ASP A 123 114.76 24.51 40.95
N THR A 124 116.05 24.76 40.75
CA THR A 124 116.55 26.07 40.28
C THR A 124 116.89 26.06 38.79
N CYS A 125 116.46 27.08 38.05
CA CYS A 125 116.84 27.28 36.66
C CYS A 125 118.31 27.72 36.55
N LEU A 126 119.11 26.99 35.80
CA LEU A 126 120.54 27.27 35.60
C LEU A 126 120.88 27.76 34.19
N ALA A 127 119.98 27.57 33.22
CA ALA A 127 120.19 28.01 31.86
C ALA A 127 118.85 28.19 31.15
N SER A 128 118.69 29.24 30.35
CA SER A 128 117.43 29.55 29.69
C SER A 128 117.67 30.16 28.31
N THR A 129 116.80 29.83 27.35
CA THR A 129 116.75 30.49 26.04
C THR A 129 115.80 31.67 26.02
N LEU A 130 115.19 31.99 27.17
CA LEU A 130 114.36 33.17 27.36
C LEU A 130 115.23 34.27 27.95
N ASP A 131 115.14 35.49 27.43
CA ASP A 131 115.80 36.66 28.00
C ASP A 131 114.86 37.39 28.97
N ASP A 132 115.44 38.04 29.98
CA ASP A 132 114.76 38.96 30.89
C ASP A 132 114.57 40.36 30.26
N GLU A 133 113.93 41.28 30.99
CA GLU A 133 113.68 42.65 30.52
C GLU A 133 114.95 43.45 30.20
N THR A 134 116.12 42.99 30.67
CA THR A 134 117.42 43.63 30.45
C THR A 134 118.23 42.98 29.32
N GLY A 135 117.72 41.90 28.72
CA GLY A 135 118.38 41.13 27.66
C GLY A 135 119.40 40.11 28.17
N ALA A 136 119.37 39.77 29.47
CA ALA A 136 120.18 38.69 30.04
C ALA A 136 119.35 37.40 30.16
N GLU A 137 119.99 36.22 30.27
CA GLU A 137 119.28 34.94 30.39
C GLU A 137 118.31 34.94 31.61
N TYR A 138 117.04 34.62 31.37
CA TYR A 138 116.02 34.53 32.41
C TYR A 138 116.20 33.26 33.24
N LEU A 139 116.79 33.40 34.41
CA LEU A 139 117.04 32.30 35.36
C LEU A 139 116.12 32.33 36.59
N GLY A 140 115.14 33.23 36.62
CA GLY A 140 114.26 33.44 37.77
C GLY A 140 113.19 32.36 38.00
N GLU A 141 113.08 31.39 37.10
CA GLU A 141 112.07 30.34 37.19
C GLU A 141 112.44 29.28 38.24
N VAL A 142 111.49 28.92 39.10
CA VAL A 142 111.63 27.86 40.11
C VAL A 142 110.60 26.78 39.83
N LEU A 143 111.02 25.52 39.79
CA LEU A 143 110.11 24.41 39.49
C LEU A 143 108.99 24.32 40.54
N PRO A 144 107.70 24.28 40.12
CA PRO A 144 106.60 24.03 41.03
C PRO A 144 106.76 22.68 41.74
N ALA A 145 106.39 22.59 43.02
CA ALA A 145 106.56 21.37 43.82
C ALA A 145 105.97 20.10 43.16
N LYS A 146 104.87 20.24 42.40
CA LYS A 146 104.27 19.14 41.62
C LYS A 146 105.18 18.63 40.50
N VAL A 147 105.95 19.52 39.87
CA VAL A 147 106.90 19.20 38.81
C VAL A 147 108.14 18.56 39.40
N VAL A 148 108.65 19.07 40.54
CA VAL A 148 109.78 18.45 41.26
C VAL A 148 109.47 17.01 41.66
N ASP A 149 108.28 16.74 42.21
CA ASP A 149 107.86 15.38 42.58
C ASP A 149 107.73 14.45 41.35
N LYS A 150 107.04 14.89 40.30
CA LYS A 150 106.81 14.04 39.12
C LYS A 150 108.06 13.84 38.25
N VAL A 151 108.78 14.92 37.98
CA VAL A 151 109.87 14.93 36.99
C VAL A 151 111.18 14.53 37.63
N LEU A 152 111.57 15.13 38.75
CA LEU A 152 112.87 14.87 39.36
C LEU A 152 112.82 13.65 40.29
N THR A 153 111.82 13.54 41.16
CA THR A 153 111.75 12.43 42.13
C THR A 153 111.33 11.12 41.47
N ASN A 154 110.36 11.16 40.56
CA ASN A 154 109.81 9.97 39.91
C ASN A 154 110.32 9.72 38.48
N GLY A 155 111.13 10.63 37.92
CA GLY A 155 111.69 10.48 36.57
C GLY A 155 110.65 10.46 35.44
N LYS A 156 109.46 11.06 35.64
CA LYS A 156 108.37 11.07 34.65
C LYS A 156 108.14 12.46 34.09
N SER A 157 108.01 12.57 32.77
CA SER A 157 107.68 13.83 32.12
C SER A 157 106.30 14.37 32.54
N TYR A 158 106.15 15.70 32.55
CA TYR A 158 104.92 16.37 32.95
C TYR A 158 104.55 17.48 31.97
N TYR A 159 103.32 17.42 31.45
CA TYR A 159 102.74 18.43 30.58
C TYR A 159 101.74 19.29 31.34
N ASP A 160 101.72 20.58 31.05
CA ASP A 160 100.68 21.50 31.51
C ASP A 160 100.44 22.58 30.44
N SER A 161 99.16 22.89 30.20
CA SER A 161 98.70 23.80 29.16
C SER A 161 98.55 25.25 29.61
N GLY A 162 98.96 25.58 30.84
CA GLY A 162 98.78 26.91 31.43
C GLY A 162 99.93 27.33 32.33
N ILE A 163 101.16 27.01 31.95
CA ILE A 163 102.35 27.40 32.72
C ILE A 163 102.62 28.87 32.47
N ASP A 164 102.71 29.65 33.53
CA ASP A 164 103.10 31.05 33.46
C ASP A 164 104.62 31.14 33.61
N VAL A 165 105.30 31.63 32.58
CA VAL A 165 106.75 31.81 32.57
C VAL A 165 107.03 33.24 32.13
N ASN A 166 107.62 34.05 33.01
CA ASN A 166 107.88 35.46 32.78
C ASN A 166 106.62 36.28 32.35
N GLY A 167 105.45 35.98 32.94
CA GLY A 167 104.19 36.71 32.71
C GLY A 167 103.41 36.30 31.44
N GLU A 168 103.95 35.36 30.66
CA GLU A 168 103.32 34.82 29.45
C GLU A 168 102.89 33.37 29.69
N LYS A 169 101.75 32.97 29.10
CA LYS A 169 101.25 31.59 29.23
C LYS A 169 101.86 30.70 28.16
N TYR A 170 102.37 29.57 28.62
CA TYR A 170 102.96 28.53 27.79
C TYR A 170 102.19 27.22 27.96
N TYR A 171 102.00 26.55 26.83
CA TYR A 171 101.96 25.09 26.83
C TYR A 171 103.38 24.65 27.13
N GLY A 172 103.58 23.90 28.20
CA GLY A 172 104.93 23.53 28.59
C GLY A 172 105.04 22.10 29.06
N PHE A 173 106.21 21.55 28.80
CA PHE A 173 106.50 20.15 28.96
C PHE A 173 107.84 20.00 29.66
N TYR A 174 107.83 19.45 30.86
CA TYR A 174 109.02 19.18 31.65
C TYR A 174 109.48 17.75 31.42
N TYR A 175 110.73 17.61 30.99
CA TYR A 175 111.34 16.34 30.64
C TYR A 175 112.56 16.06 31.56
N PRO A 176 112.60 14.91 32.25
CA PRO A 176 113.68 14.57 33.16
C PRO A 176 114.98 14.23 32.42
N LEU A 177 116.10 14.82 32.82
CA LEU A 177 117.42 14.50 32.27
C LEU A 177 118.05 13.40 33.14
N LEU A 178 117.88 12.15 32.70
CA LEU A 178 118.34 10.98 33.44
C LEU A 178 119.83 10.70 33.19
N GLU A 179 120.56 10.39 34.25
CA GLU A 179 122.01 10.07 34.18
C GLU A 179 122.27 8.75 33.42
N LYS A 180 121.33 7.80 33.56
CA LYS A 180 121.27 6.54 32.80
C LYS A 180 119.81 6.27 32.45
N ALA A 181 119.56 5.59 31.34
CA ALA A 181 118.20 5.21 30.91
C ALA A 181 117.43 4.37 31.96
N THR A 182 118.13 3.74 32.91
CA THR A 182 117.55 2.94 34.00
C THR A 182 117.37 3.69 35.33
N SER A 183 117.75 4.97 35.41
CA SER A 183 117.55 5.79 36.62
C SER A 183 116.08 6.11 36.84
N LYS A 184 115.60 5.95 38.09
CA LYS A 184 114.21 6.25 38.47
C LYS A 184 114.00 7.69 38.98
N SER A 185 115.07 8.44 39.15
CA SER A 185 115.06 9.84 39.57
C SER A 185 116.05 10.62 38.70
N ALA A 186 115.74 11.89 38.45
CA ALA A 186 116.58 12.83 37.71
C ALA A 186 117.06 13.93 38.65
N THR A 187 118.33 14.32 38.51
CA THR A 187 118.93 15.45 39.23
C THR A 187 118.76 16.76 38.46
N ALA A 188 118.47 16.68 37.16
CA ALA A 188 118.18 17.81 36.28
C ALA A 188 116.95 17.55 35.42
N CYS A 189 116.30 18.60 34.93
CA CYS A 189 115.25 18.49 33.90
C CYS A 189 115.33 19.63 32.91
N VAL A 190 114.76 19.42 31.73
CA VAL A 190 114.56 20.47 30.73
C VAL A 190 113.08 20.78 30.60
N PHE A 191 112.73 22.05 30.62
CA PHE A 191 111.43 22.56 30.24
C PHE A 191 111.46 22.93 28.77
N VAL A 192 110.43 22.52 28.04
CA VAL A 192 110.16 22.96 26.67
C VAL A 192 108.78 23.61 26.64
N GLY A 193 108.74 24.90 26.36
CA GLY A 193 107.51 25.70 26.31
C GLY A 193 107.19 26.19 24.90
N ARG A 194 105.91 26.41 24.61
CA ARG A 194 105.42 27.19 23.45
C ARG A 194 104.35 28.16 23.91
N ARG A 195 104.41 29.42 23.45
CA ARG A 195 103.44 30.45 23.83
C ARG A 195 102.02 30.05 23.40
N SER A 196 101.05 30.19 24.31
CA SER A 196 99.67 29.79 24.06
C SER A 196 98.97 30.62 22.97
N SER A 197 99.41 31.85 22.71
CA SER A 197 98.86 32.76 21.68
C SER A 197 98.97 32.18 20.26
N ASP A 198 100.06 31.49 19.97
CA ASP A 198 100.40 31.03 18.62
C ASP A 198 99.61 29.78 18.24
N THR A 199 99.19 29.01 19.24
CA THR A 199 98.40 27.80 19.07
C THR A 199 96.90 28.12 18.96
N VAL A 200 96.36 29.05 19.76
CA VAL A 200 94.91 29.28 19.88
C VAL A 200 94.26 29.93 18.64
N SER A 201 94.95 30.83 17.94
CA SER A 201 94.35 31.60 16.83
C SER A 201 94.00 30.76 15.59
N ILE A 202 94.80 29.74 15.28
CA ILE A 202 94.59 28.85 14.13
C ILE A 202 93.36 27.95 14.35
N TYR A 203 93.15 27.47 15.58
CA TYR A 203 92.02 26.57 15.89
C TYR A 203 90.67 27.28 15.97
N VAL A 204 90.62 28.50 16.53
CA VAL A 204 89.37 29.27 16.63
C VAL A 204 88.80 29.59 15.24
N MET A 205 89.66 29.92 14.28
CA MET A 205 89.22 30.23 12.90
C MET A 205 88.57 29.02 12.21
N GLN A 206 89.08 27.81 12.43
CA GLN A 206 88.53 26.58 11.85
C GLN A 206 87.15 26.22 12.42
N ILE A 207 86.92 26.47 13.71
CA ILE A 207 85.63 26.23 14.38
C ILE A 207 84.55 27.19 13.84
N ILE A 208 84.87 28.48 13.66
CA ILE A 208 83.91 29.49 13.15
C ILE A 208 83.45 29.13 11.74
N LYS A 209 84.36 28.70 10.85
CA LYS A 209 84.03 28.29 9.49
C LYS A 209 83.02 27.13 9.45
N ASN A 210 83.17 26.13 10.32
CA ASN A 210 82.25 24.99 10.38
C ASN A 210 80.86 25.38 10.91
N ILE A 211 80.76 26.36 11.83
CA ILE A 211 79.49 26.87 12.32
C ILE A 211 78.72 27.59 11.19
N ILE A 212 79.41 28.39 10.37
CA ILE A 212 78.77 29.12 9.25
C ILE A 212 78.17 28.15 8.23
N ILE A 213 78.89 27.08 7.86
CA ILE A 213 78.41 26.08 6.90
C ILE A 213 77.13 25.40 7.39
N MET A 214 77.04 25.05 8.68
CA MET A 214 75.81 24.49 9.27
C MET A 214 74.65 25.48 9.27
N GLY A 215 74.91 26.76 9.53
CA GLY A 215 73.87 27.80 9.48
C GLY A 215 73.22 27.90 8.10
N VAL A 216 74.02 27.81 7.03
CA VAL A 216 73.52 27.83 5.65
C VAL A 216 72.69 26.58 5.33
N LEU A 217 73.15 25.39 5.72
CA LEU A 217 72.40 24.14 5.51
C LEU A 217 71.05 24.16 6.26
N ALA A 218 71.02 24.68 7.49
CA ALA A 218 69.79 24.84 8.25
C ALA A 218 68.81 25.80 7.54
N ALA A 219 69.28 26.92 7.00
CA ALA A 219 68.43 27.86 6.27
C ALA A 219 67.80 27.25 5.01
N ILE A 220 68.58 26.50 4.23
CA ILE A 220 68.08 25.80 3.02
C ILE A 220 66.98 24.78 3.40
N SER A 221 67.21 24.01 4.46
CA SER A 221 66.22 23.03 4.93
C SER A 221 64.90 23.68 5.37
N ALA A 222 64.96 24.85 6.02
CA ALA A 222 63.78 25.59 6.44
C ALA A 222 62.95 26.12 5.25
N VAL A 223 63.61 26.61 4.20
CA VAL A 223 62.95 27.07 2.97
C VAL A 223 62.27 25.91 2.25
N GLY A 224 62.98 24.78 2.07
CA GLY A 224 62.42 23.58 1.43
C GLY A 224 61.19 23.03 2.16
N MET A 225 61.24 22.97 3.49
CA MET A 225 60.11 22.56 4.34
C MET A 225 58.88 23.47 4.14
N THR A 226 59.10 24.78 4.01
CA THR A 226 58.02 25.75 3.84
C THR A 226 57.29 25.58 2.49
N ILE A 227 58.03 25.26 1.42
CA ILE A 227 57.45 25.03 0.09
C ILE A 227 56.57 23.77 0.08
N ILE A 228 57.08 22.66 0.62
CA ILE A 228 56.35 21.38 0.70
C ILE A 228 55.05 21.55 1.51
N LEU A 229 55.12 22.22 2.66
CA LEU A 229 53.95 22.42 3.52
C LEU A 229 52.90 23.33 2.87
N LYS A 230 53.31 24.36 2.14
CA LYS A 230 52.36 25.20 1.38
C LYS A 230 51.63 24.40 0.29
N LYS A 231 52.33 23.52 -0.42
CA LYS A 231 51.73 22.66 -1.47
C LYS A 231 50.66 21.73 -0.88
N ILE A 232 50.99 21.01 0.20
CA ILE A 232 50.05 20.11 0.89
C ILE A 232 48.83 20.87 1.42
N THR A 233 49.06 22.02 2.06
CA THR A 233 47.97 22.81 2.66
C THR A 233 47.01 23.35 1.61
N LYS A 234 47.53 23.85 0.48
CA LYS A 234 46.69 24.34 -0.62
C LYS A 234 45.78 23.22 -1.11
N SER A 235 46.32 22.04 -1.31
CA SER A 235 45.58 20.85 -1.75
C SER A 235 44.49 20.44 -0.76
N LEU A 236 44.83 20.38 0.53
CA LEU A 236 43.90 19.99 1.58
C LEU A 236 42.75 21.01 1.72
N LEU A 237 43.03 22.29 1.51
CA LEU A 237 42.04 23.36 1.57
C LEU A 237 41.05 23.31 0.39
N VAL A 238 41.49 22.85 -0.79
CA VAL A 238 40.60 22.58 -1.93
C VAL A 238 39.66 21.42 -1.61
N SER A 239 40.17 20.30 -1.08
CA SER A 239 39.34 19.16 -0.67
C SER A 239 38.35 19.50 0.45
N VAL A 240 38.74 20.37 1.39
CA VAL A 240 37.81 20.89 2.41
C VAL A 240 36.72 21.75 1.78
N LYS A 241 37.06 22.62 0.81
CA LYS A 241 36.07 23.43 0.11
C LYS A 241 35.07 22.55 -0.66
N GLN A 242 35.54 21.53 -1.38
CA GLN A 242 34.66 20.58 -2.06
C GLN A 242 33.72 19.87 -1.08
N LEU A 243 34.20 19.51 0.12
CA LEU A 243 33.33 18.97 1.16
C LEU A 243 32.33 19.98 1.72
N ASP A 244 32.70 21.26 1.83
CA ASP A 244 31.79 22.33 2.22
C ASP A 244 30.70 22.56 1.14
N ASP A 245 31.06 22.46 -0.14
CA ASP A 245 30.12 22.56 -1.27
C ASP A 245 29.12 21.39 -1.25
N VAL A 246 29.59 20.15 -1.07
CA VAL A 246 28.74 18.96 -0.86
C VAL A 246 27.83 19.12 0.36
N ALA A 247 28.34 19.65 1.46
CA ALA A 247 27.56 19.92 2.67
C ALA A 247 26.51 21.03 2.48
N ALA A 248 26.72 21.93 1.52
CA ALA A 248 25.77 22.95 1.12
C ALA A 248 24.72 22.44 0.12
N GLY A 249 24.75 21.15 -0.26
CA GLY A 249 23.84 20.55 -1.23
C GLY A 249 24.32 20.67 -2.68
N LYS A 250 25.50 21.25 -2.91
CA LYS A 250 26.12 21.34 -4.23
C LYS A 250 26.82 20.03 -4.52
N LEU A 251 26.11 19.11 -5.18
CA LEU A 251 26.65 17.81 -5.58
C LEU A 251 27.40 17.88 -6.91
N TYR A 252 27.96 19.04 -7.22
CA TYR A 252 28.80 19.26 -8.37
C TYR A 252 30.28 19.29 -7.93
N ILE A 253 31.10 18.46 -8.58
CA ILE A 253 32.56 18.56 -8.50
C ILE A 253 33.04 18.89 -9.89
N SER A 254 33.46 20.14 -10.12
CA SER A 254 34.38 20.47 -11.21
C SER A 254 35.54 19.48 -11.17
N LYS A 255 35.67 18.70 -12.24
CA LYS A 255 36.63 17.62 -12.44
C LYS A 255 38.06 18.17 -12.36
N ASN A 256 38.55 18.44 -11.16
CA ASN A 256 39.85 19.05 -10.95
C ASN A 256 40.93 17.95 -10.98
N THR A 257 41.15 17.43 -12.20
CA THR A 257 42.01 16.29 -12.55
C THR A 257 43.39 16.35 -11.90
N LYS A 258 43.93 17.56 -11.68
CA LYS A 258 45.24 17.79 -11.04
C LYS A 258 45.39 17.23 -9.62
N PHE A 259 44.31 17.06 -8.88
CA PHE A 259 44.35 16.52 -7.52
C PHE A 259 43.98 15.05 -7.46
N GLU A 260 43.13 14.57 -8.37
CA GLU A 260 42.73 13.16 -8.46
C GLU A 260 43.82 12.26 -9.05
N GLU A 261 44.66 12.81 -9.93
CA GLU A 261 45.83 12.12 -10.52
C GLU A 261 47.02 11.97 -9.54
N GLN A 262 46.92 12.50 -8.32
CA GLN A 262 47.98 12.34 -7.33
C GLN A 262 47.94 10.93 -6.72
N ASP A 263 49.11 10.28 -6.70
CA ASP A 263 49.32 8.94 -6.11
C ASP A 263 49.56 8.98 -4.58
N ASP A 264 49.32 10.13 -3.94
CA ASP A 264 49.50 10.33 -2.51
C ASP A 264 48.18 10.33 -1.74
N GLU A 265 48.24 10.61 -0.43
CA GLU A 265 47.06 10.66 0.44
C GLU A 265 46.06 11.76 0.04
N ILE A 266 46.51 12.80 -0.66
CA ILE A 266 45.65 13.89 -1.12
C ILE A 266 44.81 13.41 -2.30
N GLY A 267 45.39 12.67 -3.25
CA GLY A 267 44.63 12.08 -4.33
C GLY A 267 43.63 11.02 -3.86
N GLN A 268 43.96 10.25 -2.81
CA GLN A 268 43.00 9.35 -2.17
C GLN A 268 41.80 10.10 -1.58
N ILE A 269 42.03 11.24 -0.91
CA ILE A 269 40.96 12.09 -0.38
C ILE A 269 40.09 12.64 -1.51
N SER A 270 40.70 13.14 -2.59
CA SER A 270 39.97 13.67 -3.75
C SER A 270 39.08 12.60 -4.40
N ARG A 271 39.62 11.39 -4.65
CA ARG A 271 38.84 10.27 -5.21
C ARG A 271 37.72 9.79 -4.27
N ALA A 272 37.94 9.81 -2.96
CA ALA A 272 36.92 9.46 -1.98
C ALA A 272 35.78 10.50 -1.95
N ILE A 273 36.10 11.79 -2.07
CA ILE A 273 35.10 12.88 -2.17
C ILE A 273 34.32 12.75 -3.49
N SER A 274 35.01 12.48 -4.61
CA SER A 274 34.36 12.23 -5.90
C SER A 274 33.38 11.06 -5.86
N SER A 275 33.82 9.92 -5.30
CA SER A 275 32.95 8.76 -5.09
C SER A 275 31.76 9.05 -4.16
N LEU A 276 31.95 9.91 -3.15
CA LEU A 276 30.88 10.34 -2.25
C LEU A 276 29.83 11.14 -3.04
N VAL A 277 30.27 12.10 -3.85
CA VAL A 277 29.37 12.94 -4.65
C VAL A 277 28.59 12.11 -5.66
N ILE A 278 29.25 11.27 -6.46
CA ILE A 278 28.56 10.38 -7.42
C ILE A 278 27.51 9.52 -6.70
N SER A 279 27.84 8.97 -5.54
CA SER A 279 26.90 8.14 -4.77
C SER A 279 25.72 8.96 -4.24
N PHE A 280 25.96 10.19 -3.78
CA PHE A 280 24.90 11.09 -3.31
C PHE A 280 24.00 11.55 -4.46
N THR A 281 24.56 11.88 -5.63
CA THR A 281 23.81 12.24 -6.84
C THR A 281 22.90 11.09 -7.28
N ASP A 282 23.40 9.84 -7.33
CA ASP A 282 22.54 8.67 -7.64
C ASP A 282 21.41 8.48 -6.62
N ILE A 283 21.67 8.70 -5.33
CA ILE A 283 20.64 8.66 -4.29
C ILE A 283 19.58 9.74 -4.53
N ILE A 284 19.98 10.99 -4.81
CA ILE A 284 19.06 12.09 -5.08
C ILE A 284 18.23 11.81 -6.34
N LYS A 285 18.84 11.35 -7.44
CA LYS A 285 18.12 10.96 -8.67
C LYS A 285 17.07 9.89 -8.39
N ARG A 286 17.42 8.84 -7.64
CA ARG A 286 16.45 7.80 -7.24
C ARG A 286 15.32 8.33 -6.36
N ILE A 287 15.59 9.31 -5.49
CA ILE A 287 14.57 9.97 -4.68
C ILE A 287 13.63 10.80 -5.55
N LYS A 288 14.16 11.61 -6.50
CA LYS A 288 13.37 12.40 -7.46
C LYS A 288 12.42 11.49 -8.25
N THR A 289 12.96 10.44 -8.88
CA THR A 289 12.13 9.47 -9.63
C THR A 289 11.09 8.75 -8.75
N ALA A 290 11.42 8.46 -7.49
CA ALA A 290 10.45 7.85 -6.57
C ALA A 290 9.34 8.84 -6.17
N ALA A 291 9.68 10.12 -5.99
CA ALA A 291 8.73 11.19 -5.70
C ALA A 291 7.79 11.45 -6.87
N GLU A 292 8.30 11.57 -8.10
CA GLU A 292 7.49 11.71 -9.33
C GLU A 292 6.49 10.56 -9.48
N ARG A 293 6.95 9.31 -9.34
CA ARG A 293 6.05 8.14 -9.39
C ARG A 293 5.00 8.18 -8.29
N LEU A 294 5.37 8.61 -7.09
CA LEU A 294 4.43 8.74 -5.97
C LEU A 294 3.39 9.83 -6.24
N PHE A 295 3.79 10.94 -6.85
CA PHE A 295 2.92 12.03 -7.26
C PHE A 295 1.90 11.58 -8.30
N ASP A 296 2.35 10.91 -9.37
CA ASP A 296 1.48 10.37 -10.42
C ASP A 296 0.50 9.34 -9.89
N PHE A 297 0.98 8.39 -9.06
CA PHE A 297 0.11 7.41 -8.43
C PHE A 297 -0.94 8.06 -7.52
N SER A 298 -0.55 9.08 -6.76
CA SER A 298 -1.47 9.79 -5.86
C SER A 298 -2.56 10.52 -6.65
N LYS A 299 -2.21 11.24 -7.73
CA LYS A 299 -3.20 11.86 -8.64
C LYS A 299 -4.16 10.83 -9.23
N MET A 300 -3.64 9.70 -9.70
CA MET A 300 -4.46 8.62 -10.24
C MET A 300 -5.43 8.09 -9.18
N PHE A 301 -4.98 7.84 -7.95
CA PHE A 301 -5.83 7.34 -6.87
C PHE A 301 -6.94 8.34 -6.50
N ILE A 302 -6.65 9.64 -6.43
CA ILE A 302 -7.67 10.68 -6.17
C ILE A 302 -8.81 10.58 -7.19
N SER A 303 -8.48 10.49 -8.50
CA SER A 303 -9.49 10.32 -9.56
C SER A 303 -10.26 8.98 -9.44
N ARG A 304 -9.59 7.90 -9.02
CA ARG A 304 -10.26 6.62 -8.76
C ARG A 304 -11.23 6.71 -7.60
N PHE A 305 -10.90 7.42 -6.52
CA PHE A 305 -11.80 7.62 -5.39
C PHE A 305 -13.04 8.44 -5.77
N GLU A 306 -12.91 9.45 -6.65
CA GLU A 306 -14.10 10.15 -7.20
C GLU A 306 -15.03 9.20 -7.95
N THR A 307 -14.47 8.32 -8.80
CA THR A 307 -15.25 7.31 -9.53
C THR A 307 -15.93 6.32 -8.57
N ILE A 308 -15.26 5.95 -7.48
CA ILE A 308 -15.84 5.08 -6.45
C ILE A 308 -16.97 5.81 -5.72
N SER A 309 -16.82 7.09 -5.36
CA SER A 309 -17.89 7.89 -4.74
C SER A 309 -19.13 8.02 -5.63
N GLU A 310 -18.94 8.21 -6.95
CA GLU A 310 -20.05 8.19 -7.91
C GLU A 310 -20.73 6.81 -7.94
N SER A 311 -19.93 5.73 -7.96
CA SER A 311 -20.45 4.36 -7.92
C SER A 311 -21.25 4.08 -6.64
N ILE A 312 -20.78 4.60 -5.49
CA ILE A 312 -21.50 4.51 -4.22
C ILE A 312 -22.86 5.22 -4.30
N THR A 313 -22.90 6.40 -4.91
CA THR A 313 -24.15 7.16 -5.10
C THR A 313 -25.13 6.40 -5.99
N ASN A 314 -24.64 5.78 -7.06
CA ASN A 314 -25.46 4.95 -7.95
C ASN A 314 -26.01 3.71 -7.21
N VAL A 315 -25.17 3.02 -6.45
CA VAL A 315 -25.61 1.86 -5.64
C VAL A 315 -26.64 2.28 -4.60
N ASN A 316 -26.46 3.42 -3.90
CA ASN A 316 -27.46 3.94 -2.97
C ASN A 316 -28.80 4.24 -3.67
N THR A 317 -28.77 4.80 -4.88
CA THR A 317 -29.98 5.02 -5.67
C THR A 317 -30.71 3.70 -5.97
N THR A 318 -29.97 2.66 -6.38
CA THR A 318 -30.54 1.33 -6.59
C THR A 318 -31.07 0.71 -5.30
N VAL A 319 -30.39 0.90 -4.17
CA VAL A 319 -30.86 0.44 -2.85
C VAL A 319 -32.18 1.11 -2.47
N ASP A 320 -32.32 2.42 -2.69
CA ASP A 320 -33.57 3.16 -2.48
C ASP A 320 -34.69 2.65 -3.42
N GLU A 321 -34.38 2.36 -4.68
CA GLU A 321 -35.34 1.76 -5.61
C GLU A 321 -35.81 0.37 -5.13
N ILE A 322 -34.90 -0.47 -4.62
CA ILE A 322 -35.25 -1.78 -4.07
C ILE A 322 -36.09 -1.62 -2.79
N ALA A 323 -35.76 -0.69 -1.90
CA ALA A 323 -36.51 -0.45 -0.67
C ALA A 323 -37.95 0.03 -0.97
N ASN A 324 -38.10 0.92 -1.95
CA ASN A 324 -39.40 1.34 -2.45
C ASN A 324 -40.15 0.19 -3.12
N GLY A 325 -39.45 -0.64 -3.91
CA GLY A 325 -40.00 -1.84 -4.53
C GLY A 325 -40.51 -2.85 -3.50
N ALA A 326 -39.75 -3.08 -2.43
CA ALA A 326 -40.13 -3.93 -1.31
C ALA A 326 -41.38 -3.41 -0.58
N THR A 327 -41.45 -2.09 -0.36
CA THR A 327 -42.62 -1.44 0.25
C THR A 327 -43.85 -1.57 -0.64
N ALA A 328 -43.70 -1.35 -1.95
CA ALA A 328 -44.77 -1.55 -2.93
C ALA A 328 -45.24 -3.01 -2.96
N GLN A 329 -44.29 -3.96 -2.97
CA GLN A 329 -44.58 -5.39 -2.93
C GLN A 329 -45.35 -5.79 -1.67
N ALA A 330 -44.99 -5.28 -0.50
CA ALA A 330 -45.73 -5.53 0.74
C ALA A 330 -47.17 -5.00 0.65
N SER A 331 -47.36 -3.78 0.14
CA SER A 331 -48.67 -3.17 -0.05
C SER A 331 -49.54 -3.94 -1.06
N GLU A 332 -48.98 -4.35 -2.19
CA GLU A 332 -49.68 -5.14 -3.20
C GLU A 332 -50.06 -6.53 -2.67
N THR A 333 -49.14 -7.18 -1.94
CA THR A 333 -49.38 -8.48 -1.31
C THR A 333 -50.55 -8.39 -0.33
N GLN A 334 -50.61 -7.33 0.48
CA GLN A 334 -51.73 -7.09 1.39
C GLN A 334 -53.06 -6.90 0.64
N ALA A 335 -53.06 -6.11 -0.44
CA ALA A 335 -54.24 -5.90 -1.27
C ALA A 335 -54.73 -7.19 -1.96
N VAL A 336 -53.80 -8.06 -2.39
CA VAL A 336 -54.17 -9.38 -2.91
C VAL A 336 -54.76 -10.26 -1.82
N ASN A 337 -54.21 -10.22 -0.60
CA ASN A 337 -54.73 -10.99 0.53
C ASN A 337 -56.20 -10.61 0.85
N GLU A 338 -56.54 -9.32 0.82
CA GLU A 338 -57.93 -8.86 0.96
C GLU A 338 -58.84 -9.41 -0.15
N LYS A 339 -58.36 -9.45 -1.40
CA LYS A 339 -59.12 -10.04 -2.51
C LYS A 339 -59.31 -11.55 -2.34
N ILE A 340 -58.32 -12.26 -1.80
CA ILE A 340 -58.41 -13.70 -1.49
C ILE A 340 -59.47 -13.96 -0.40
N LEU A 341 -59.57 -13.09 0.62
CA LEU A 341 -60.63 -13.19 1.62
C LEU A 341 -62.02 -13.04 0.98
N ASN A 342 -62.18 -12.10 0.04
CA ASN A 342 -63.42 -11.95 -0.71
C ASN A 342 -63.75 -13.19 -1.57
N ILE A 343 -62.73 -13.80 -2.20
CA ILE A 343 -62.89 -15.07 -2.93
C ILE A 343 -63.34 -16.18 -1.97
N GLY A 344 -62.74 -16.28 -0.79
CA GLY A 344 -63.15 -17.25 0.24
C GLY A 344 -64.62 -17.10 0.61
N SER A 345 -65.10 -15.87 0.82
CA SER A 345 -66.52 -15.62 1.11
C SER A 345 -67.44 -16.01 -0.06
N ALA A 346 -67.02 -15.78 -1.30
CA ALA A 346 -67.77 -16.18 -2.49
C ALA A 346 -67.83 -17.71 -2.66
N ILE A 347 -66.73 -18.41 -2.37
CA ILE A 347 -66.67 -19.88 -2.33
C ILE A 347 -67.65 -20.43 -1.30
N GLU A 348 -67.63 -19.90 -0.07
CA GLU A 348 -68.53 -20.33 1.01
C GLU A 348 -70.01 -20.11 0.63
N THR A 349 -70.34 -18.95 0.07
CA THR A 349 -71.69 -18.65 -0.42
C THR A 349 -72.12 -19.61 -1.54
N THR A 350 -71.20 -19.97 -2.43
CA THR A 350 -71.47 -20.88 -3.55
C THR A 350 -71.69 -22.31 -3.04
N SER A 351 -70.91 -22.76 -2.06
CA SER A 351 -71.11 -24.03 -1.36
C SER A 351 -72.50 -24.11 -0.71
N MET A 352 -72.92 -23.07 0.03
CA MET A 352 -74.27 -23.01 0.61
C MET A 352 -75.38 -23.07 -0.45
N ASN A 353 -75.18 -22.42 -1.60
CA ASN A 353 -76.14 -22.47 -2.71
C ASN A 353 -76.23 -23.87 -3.33
N MET A 354 -75.10 -24.60 -3.43
CA MET A 354 -75.10 -25.98 -3.90
C MET A 354 -75.85 -26.91 -2.94
N ASP A 355 -75.67 -26.76 -1.63
CA ASP A 355 -76.43 -27.51 -0.63
C ASP A 355 -77.94 -27.28 -0.74
N MET A 356 -78.35 -26.02 -0.92
CA MET A 356 -79.76 -25.69 -1.14
C MET A 356 -80.30 -26.28 -2.45
N LEU A 357 -79.49 -26.26 -3.52
CA LEU A 357 -79.87 -26.81 -4.82
C LEU A 357 -79.99 -28.34 -4.77
N ALA A 358 -79.07 -29.02 -4.08
CA ALA A 358 -79.14 -30.46 -3.81
C ALA A 358 -80.44 -30.82 -3.08
N GLN A 359 -80.78 -30.08 -2.01
CA GLN A 359 -82.04 -30.28 -1.29
C GLN A 359 -83.27 -30.04 -2.16
N SER A 360 -83.22 -29.04 -3.05
CA SER A 360 -84.32 -28.76 -3.99
C SER A 360 -84.48 -29.87 -5.03
N ALA A 361 -83.37 -30.38 -5.59
CA ALA A 361 -83.38 -31.51 -6.51
C ALA A 361 -83.95 -32.77 -5.85
N GLN A 362 -83.56 -33.05 -4.60
CA GLN A 362 -84.12 -34.16 -3.84
C GLN A 362 -85.64 -34.01 -3.63
N LYS A 363 -86.12 -32.83 -3.23
CA LYS A 363 -87.56 -32.58 -3.10
C LYS A 363 -88.31 -32.77 -4.42
N MET A 364 -87.73 -32.31 -5.54
CA MET A 364 -88.32 -32.54 -6.86
C MET A 364 -88.40 -34.02 -7.21
N ARG A 365 -87.38 -34.81 -6.85
CA ARG A 365 -87.39 -36.26 -7.01
C ARG A 365 -88.53 -36.92 -6.22
N ASP A 366 -88.70 -36.53 -4.96
CA ASP A 366 -89.77 -37.06 -4.10
C ASP A 366 -91.18 -36.71 -4.65
N TYR A 367 -91.36 -35.47 -5.14
CA TYR A 367 -92.60 -35.07 -5.80
C TYR A 367 -92.85 -35.85 -7.09
N ASN A 368 -91.81 -36.09 -7.90
CA ASN A 368 -91.94 -36.87 -9.13
C ASN A 368 -92.38 -38.32 -8.85
N ILE A 369 -91.83 -38.95 -7.80
CA ILE A 369 -92.26 -40.29 -7.33
C ILE A 369 -93.75 -40.27 -6.98
N THR A 370 -94.17 -39.30 -6.17
CA THR A 370 -95.58 -39.16 -5.73
C THR A 370 -96.53 -38.97 -6.92
N VAL A 371 -96.13 -38.17 -7.91
CA VAL A 371 -96.94 -37.96 -9.13
C VAL A 371 -97.02 -39.24 -9.95
N ASN A 372 -95.92 -39.98 -10.10
CA ASN A 372 -95.92 -41.24 -10.83
C ASN A 372 -96.86 -42.29 -10.18
N GLU A 373 -96.88 -42.37 -8.84
CA GLU A 373 -97.85 -43.19 -8.10
C GLU A 373 -99.29 -42.75 -8.39
N THR A 374 -99.57 -41.45 -8.29
CA THR A 374 -100.91 -40.89 -8.56
C THR A 374 -101.37 -41.15 -10.00
N LEU A 375 -100.48 -41.05 -10.99
CA LEU A 375 -100.78 -41.33 -12.39
C LEU A 375 -101.07 -42.81 -12.64
N ASN A 376 -100.38 -43.72 -11.94
CA ASN A 376 -100.68 -45.15 -12.02
C ASN A 376 -102.07 -45.45 -11.44
N GLU A 377 -102.41 -44.90 -10.28
CA GLU A 377 -103.76 -45.03 -9.69
C GLU A 377 -104.84 -44.47 -10.63
N LEU A 378 -104.59 -43.31 -11.24
CA LEU A 378 -105.53 -42.69 -12.17
C LEU A 378 -105.71 -43.52 -13.45
N GLY A 379 -104.65 -44.17 -13.93
CA GLY A 379 -104.70 -45.14 -15.02
C GLY A 379 -105.59 -46.34 -14.68
N GLU A 380 -105.44 -46.92 -13.48
CA GLU A 380 -106.32 -48.01 -13.02
C GLU A 380 -107.79 -47.59 -12.93
N ILE A 381 -108.05 -46.39 -12.39
CA ILE A 381 -109.40 -45.82 -12.32
C ILE A 381 -109.98 -45.60 -13.72
N SER A 382 -109.18 -45.13 -14.69
CA SER A 382 -109.63 -44.92 -16.06
C SER A 382 -110.00 -46.24 -16.74
N ILE A 383 -109.19 -47.30 -16.57
CA ILE A 383 -109.51 -48.64 -17.07
C ILE A 383 -110.83 -49.14 -16.48
N LYS A 384 -111.03 -49.00 -15.16
CA LYS A 384 -112.26 -49.41 -14.49
C LYS A 384 -113.48 -48.61 -14.95
N THR A 385 -113.29 -47.33 -15.26
CA THR A 385 -114.33 -46.45 -15.80
C THR A 385 -114.72 -46.88 -17.21
N GLN A 386 -113.75 -47.19 -18.08
CA GLN A 386 -114.01 -47.73 -19.42
C GLN A 386 -114.81 -49.03 -19.35
N GLN A 387 -114.41 -49.98 -18.48
CA GLN A 387 -115.14 -51.23 -18.27
C GLN A 387 -116.60 -50.98 -17.85
N SER A 388 -116.83 -49.97 -17.01
CA SER A 388 -118.19 -49.60 -16.57
C SER A 388 -119.02 -49.01 -17.71
N VAL A 389 -118.41 -48.20 -18.58
CA VAL A 389 -119.07 -47.65 -19.79
C VAL A 389 -119.45 -48.79 -20.74
N ASP A 390 -118.53 -49.72 -20.99
CA ASP A 390 -118.76 -50.89 -21.85
C ASP A 390 -119.91 -51.76 -21.30
N GLU A 391 -119.95 -52.01 -19.98
CA GLU A 391 -121.02 -52.79 -19.34
C GLU A 391 -122.39 -52.09 -19.46
N VAL A 392 -122.44 -50.76 -19.26
CA VAL A 392 -123.69 -49.99 -19.41
C VAL A 392 -124.15 -49.98 -20.87
N GLN A 393 -123.22 -49.89 -21.83
CA GLN A 393 -123.53 -49.99 -23.24
C GLN A 393 -124.16 -51.34 -23.57
N GLU A 394 -123.55 -52.44 -23.14
CA GLU A 394 -124.09 -53.80 -23.33
C GLU A 394 -125.50 -53.94 -22.77
N LYS A 395 -125.72 -53.53 -21.52
CA LYS A 395 -127.03 -53.58 -20.85
C LYS A 395 -128.07 -52.70 -21.55
N THR A 396 -127.68 -51.54 -22.07
CA THR A 396 -128.56 -50.66 -22.83
C THR A 396 -128.96 -51.31 -24.16
N THR A 397 -128.03 -51.93 -24.89
CA THR A 397 -128.32 -52.67 -26.12
C THR A 397 -129.26 -53.86 -25.87
N ALA A 398 -129.04 -54.61 -24.79
CA ALA A 398 -129.93 -55.70 -24.38
C ALA A 398 -131.34 -55.20 -24.04
N THR A 399 -131.44 -54.04 -23.39
CA THR A 399 -132.73 -53.38 -23.10
C THR A 399 -133.43 -52.96 -24.39
N ASN A 400 -132.73 -52.36 -25.35
CA ASN A 400 -133.29 -52.00 -26.67
C ASN A 400 -133.87 -53.22 -27.40
N LYS A 401 -133.14 -54.34 -27.38
CA LYS A 401 -133.63 -55.61 -27.96
C LYS A 401 -134.91 -56.09 -27.27
N SER A 402 -134.96 -56.02 -25.95
CA SER A 402 -136.15 -56.40 -25.17
C SER A 402 -137.35 -55.50 -25.51
N VAL A 403 -137.13 -54.20 -25.68
CA VAL A 403 -138.18 -53.24 -26.08
C VAL A 403 -138.71 -53.53 -27.49
N LEU A 404 -137.86 -53.94 -28.43
CA LEU A 404 -138.28 -54.37 -29.77
C LEU A 404 -139.15 -55.65 -29.74
N GLU A 405 -138.84 -56.59 -28.85
CA GLU A 405 -139.67 -57.79 -28.65
C GLU A 405 -141.05 -57.42 -28.08
N ILE A 406 -141.10 -56.49 -27.10
CA ILE A 406 -142.37 -55.96 -26.56
C ILE A 406 -143.16 -55.23 -27.66
N ARG A 407 -142.49 -54.51 -28.56
CA ARG A 407 -143.14 -53.86 -29.71
C ARG A 407 -143.85 -54.88 -30.59
N SER A 408 -143.17 -55.96 -30.95
CA SER A 408 -143.75 -57.04 -31.77
C SER A 408 -144.97 -57.67 -31.09
N ALA A 409 -144.92 -57.90 -29.78
CA ALA A 409 -146.07 -58.39 -29.02
C ALA A 409 -147.23 -57.38 -29.01
N THR A 410 -146.93 -56.07 -28.88
CA THR A 410 -147.94 -55.01 -28.87
C THR A 410 -148.60 -54.82 -30.24
N ASP A 411 -147.83 -54.93 -31.32
CA ASP A 411 -148.36 -54.90 -32.69
C ASP A 411 -149.31 -56.08 -32.93
N MET A 412 -148.96 -57.27 -32.43
CA MET A 412 -149.83 -58.46 -32.47
C MET A 412 -151.12 -58.27 -31.65
N ILE A 413 -151.04 -57.66 -30.45
CA ILE A 413 -152.24 -57.33 -29.66
C ILE A 413 -153.13 -56.35 -30.42
N THR A 414 -152.55 -55.35 -31.08
CA THR A 414 -153.29 -54.38 -31.90
C THR A 414 -154.01 -55.07 -33.06
N GLU A 415 -153.34 -56.02 -33.72
CA GLU A 415 -153.93 -56.83 -34.79
C GLU A 415 -155.08 -57.70 -34.27
N ILE A 416 -154.89 -58.41 -33.15
CA ILE A 416 -155.94 -59.23 -32.51
C ILE A 416 -157.13 -58.35 -32.11
N ALA A 417 -156.89 -57.17 -31.53
CA ALA A 417 -157.93 -56.22 -31.16
C ALA A 417 -158.72 -55.75 -32.39
N SER A 418 -158.04 -55.41 -33.50
CA SER A 418 -158.67 -55.03 -34.76
C SER A 418 -159.51 -56.16 -35.38
N GLN A 419 -158.98 -57.39 -35.40
CA GLN A 419 -159.71 -58.57 -35.86
C GLN A 419 -160.93 -58.87 -34.98
N THR A 420 -160.78 -58.75 -33.66
CA THR A 420 -161.87 -58.95 -32.69
C THR A 420 -162.95 -57.87 -32.82
N ASN A 421 -162.55 -56.62 -33.09
CA ASN A 421 -163.47 -55.52 -33.38
C ASN A 421 -164.28 -55.79 -34.67
N LEU A 422 -163.62 -56.27 -35.74
CA LEU A 422 -164.29 -56.66 -36.99
C LEU A 422 -165.21 -57.88 -36.81
N LEU A 423 -164.78 -58.90 -36.06
CA LEU A 423 -165.60 -60.08 -35.77
C LEU A 423 -166.85 -59.71 -34.97
N SER A 424 -166.66 -58.91 -33.92
CA SER A 424 -167.75 -58.47 -33.04
C SER A 424 -168.69 -57.49 -33.75
N LEU A 425 -168.20 -56.65 -34.66
CA LEU A 425 -169.03 -55.82 -35.52
C LEU A 425 -169.90 -56.67 -36.46
N ASN A 426 -169.32 -57.68 -37.13
CA ASN A 426 -170.07 -58.62 -37.97
C ASN A 426 -171.12 -59.40 -37.16
N ALA A 427 -170.77 -59.82 -35.93
CA ALA A 427 -171.70 -60.49 -35.02
C ALA A 427 -172.83 -59.56 -34.54
N SER A 428 -172.53 -58.29 -34.21
CA SER A 428 -173.52 -57.28 -33.85
C SER A 428 -174.48 -56.97 -35.01
N ILE A 429 -173.98 -56.90 -36.25
CA ILE A 429 -174.81 -56.71 -37.45
C ILE A 429 -175.76 -57.89 -37.65
N GLU A 430 -175.27 -59.13 -37.57
CA GLU A 430 -176.10 -60.32 -37.79
C GLU A 430 -177.09 -60.56 -36.63
N ALA A 431 -176.72 -60.20 -35.40
CA ALA A 431 -177.61 -60.19 -34.25
C ALA A 431 -178.73 -59.14 -34.38
N ALA A 432 -178.44 -57.95 -34.93
CA ALA A 432 -179.45 -56.95 -35.27
C ALA A 432 -180.39 -57.43 -36.39
N ARG A 433 -179.87 -58.23 -37.34
CA ARG A 433 -180.62 -58.83 -38.46
C ARG A 433 -181.61 -59.91 -38.01
N ALA A 434 -181.32 -60.62 -36.92
CA ALA A 434 -182.19 -61.63 -36.31
C ALA A 434 -183.35 -61.05 -35.46
N GLY A 435 -183.47 -59.72 -35.33
CA GLY A 435 -184.57 -59.05 -34.63
C GLY A 435 -184.64 -59.38 -33.14
N GLU A 436 -185.85 -59.57 -32.58
CA GLU A 436 -186.08 -59.84 -31.15
C GLU A 436 -185.30 -61.07 -30.61
N ALA A 437 -185.09 -62.10 -31.44
CA ALA A 437 -184.36 -63.32 -31.06
C ALA A 437 -182.85 -63.10 -30.91
N GLY A 438 -182.27 -62.07 -31.56
CA GLY A 438 -180.84 -61.76 -31.55
C GLY A 438 -180.42 -60.75 -30.48
N ARG A 439 -181.36 -60.18 -29.72
CA ARG A 439 -181.12 -59.03 -28.83
C ARG A 439 -180.07 -59.29 -27.74
N GLY A 440 -180.05 -60.49 -27.16
CA GLY A 440 -179.03 -60.88 -26.17
C GLY A 440 -177.63 -61.03 -26.77
N PHE A 441 -177.54 -61.58 -27.99
CA PHE A 441 -176.28 -61.70 -28.72
C PHE A 441 -175.73 -60.34 -29.18
N ALA A 442 -176.61 -59.40 -29.56
CA ALA A 442 -176.22 -58.05 -29.95
C ALA A 442 -175.56 -57.29 -28.79
N VAL A 443 -176.06 -57.45 -27.56
CA VAL A 443 -175.46 -56.81 -26.36
C VAL A 443 -174.07 -57.38 -26.07
N VAL A 444 -173.89 -58.71 -26.15
CA VAL A 444 -172.58 -59.34 -25.94
C VAL A 444 -171.58 -58.96 -27.03
N ALA A 445 -172.02 -58.93 -28.29
CA ALA A 445 -171.17 -58.54 -29.40
C ALA A 445 -170.75 -57.06 -29.32
N ASP A 446 -171.63 -56.14 -28.93
CA ASP A 446 -171.25 -54.73 -28.73
C ASP A 446 -170.35 -54.53 -27.50
N GLU A 447 -170.46 -55.36 -26.46
CA GLU A 447 -169.53 -55.34 -25.32
C GLU A 447 -168.14 -55.89 -25.69
N ILE A 448 -168.07 -56.96 -26.49
CA ILE A 448 -166.81 -57.47 -27.05
C ILE A 448 -166.17 -56.41 -27.97
N ARG A 449 -166.98 -55.69 -28.76
CA ARG A 449 -166.52 -54.58 -29.61
C ARG A 449 -165.87 -53.48 -28.78
N LYS A 450 -166.52 -53.05 -27.69
CA LYS A 450 -165.95 -52.05 -26.76
C LYS A 450 -164.66 -52.54 -26.09
N LEU A 451 -164.58 -53.80 -25.66
CA LEU A 451 -163.35 -54.38 -25.09
C LEU A 451 -162.22 -54.45 -26.13
N ALA A 452 -162.54 -54.74 -27.38
CA ALA A 452 -161.59 -54.73 -28.49
C ALA A 452 -161.09 -53.31 -28.80
N ASP A 453 -161.99 -52.31 -28.86
CA ASP A 453 -161.62 -50.90 -29.01
C ASP A 453 -160.73 -50.42 -27.84
N GLN A 454 -161.07 -50.78 -26.59
CA GLN A 454 -160.25 -50.47 -25.39
C GLN A 454 -158.88 -51.17 -25.41
N SER A 455 -158.82 -52.41 -25.90
CA SER A 455 -157.56 -53.15 -26.06
C SER A 455 -156.69 -52.52 -27.13
N GLY A 456 -157.28 -52.09 -28.25
CA GLY A 456 -156.61 -51.35 -29.31
C GLY A 456 -156.08 -49.99 -28.83
N GLU A 457 -156.87 -49.24 -28.06
CA GLU A 457 -156.43 -47.97 -27.46
C GLU A 457 -155.28 -48.19 -26.46
N SER A 458 -155.37 -49.23 -25.62
CA SER A 458 -154.31 -49.58 -24.66
C SER A 458 -153.02 -50.01 -25.36
N ALA A 459 -153.13 -50.83 -26.42
CA ALA A 459 -151.99 -51.22 -27.25
C ALA A 459 -151.36 -50.02 -27.97
N ALA A 460 -152.16 -49.06 -28.45
CA ALA A 460 -151.65 -47.82 -29.03
C ALA A 460 -150.88 -46.96 -28.00
N ARG A 461 -151.38 -46.86 -26.76
CA ARG A 461 -150.65 -46.19 -25.66
C ARG A 461 -149.33 -46.90 -25.33
N ILE A 462 -149.33 -48.23 -25.26
CA ILE A 462 -148.10 -49.02 -25.05
C ILE A 462 -147.12 -48.80 -26.21
N SER A 463 -147.59 -48.77 -27.45
CA SER A 463 -146.77 -48.50 -28.64
C SER A 463 -146.11 -47.12 -28.58
N ALA A 464 -146.81 -46.09 -28.08
CA ALA A 464 -146.23 -44.78 -27.83
C ALA A 464 -145.11 -44.80 -26.77
N ILE A 465 -145.32 -45.50 -25.65
CA ILE A 465 -144.29 -45.68 -24.59
C ILE A 465 -143.08 -46.44 -25.13
N ILE A 466 -143.30 -47.48 -25.94
CA ILE A 466 -142.23 -48.26 -26.58
C ILE A 466 -141.40 -47.38 -27.51
N LYS A 467 -142.05 -46.53 -28.31
CA LYS A 467 -141.34 -45.59 -29.18
C LYS A 467 -140.44 -44.66 -28.36
N GLU A 468 -140.96 -44.10 -27.27
CA GLU A 468 -140.18 -43.28 -26.35
C GLU A 468 -139.01 -44.04 -25.72
N LEU A 469 -139.20 -45.31 -25.32
CA LEU A 469 -138.14 -46.16 -24.78
C LEU A 469 -137.05 -46.47 -25.82
N ILE A 470 -137.41 -46.72 -27.08
CA ILE A 470 -136.45 -46.92 -28.17
C ILE A 470 -135.63 -45.65 -28.40
N ASP A 471 -136.30 -44.49 -28.47
CA ASP A 471 -135.65 -43.20 -28.67
C ASP A 471 -134.67 -42.89 -27.52
N ASN A 472 -135.10 -43.09 -26.26
CA ASN A 472 -134.26 -42.93 -25.06
C ASN A 472 -133.09 -43.94 -25.04
N SER A 473 -133.32 -45.19 -25.46
CA SER A 473 -132.27 -46.21 -25.51
C SER A 473 -131.24 -45.91 -26.59
N ASN A 474 -131.66 -45.48 -27.78
CA ASN A 474 -130.75 -45.07 -28.85
C ASN A 474 -129.93 -43.84 -28.45
N SER A 475 -130.56 -42.87 -27.78
CA SER A 475 -129.86 -41.72 -27.20
C SER A 475 -128.82 -42.16 -26.16
N SER A 476 -129.16 -43.09 -25.27
CA SER A 476 -128.23 -43.64 -24.27
C SER A 476 -127.03 -44.35 -24.92
N VAL A 477 -127.25 -45.14 -25.98
CA VAL A 477 -126.15 -45.77 -26.74
C VAL A 477 -125.25 -44.72 -27.40
N ALA A 478 -125.83 -43.66 -27.98
CA ALA A 478 -125.04 -42.58 -28.57
C ALA A 478 -124.16 -41.87 -27.52
N ILE A 479 -124.70 -41.60 -26.33
CA ILE A 479 -123.96 -41.03 -25.20
C ILE A 479 -122.84 -41.98 -24.75
N MET A 480 -123.09 -43.29 -24.65
CA MET A 480 -122.07 -44.27 -24.26
C MET A 480 -120.93 -44.38 -25.29
N ASN A 481 -121.24 -44.33 -26.58
CA ASN A 481 -120.22 -44.28 -27.64
C ASN A 481 -119.35 -43.02 -27.52
N GLN A 482 -119.97 -41.85 -27.30
CA GLN A 482 -119.24 -40.61 -27.08
C GLN A 482 -118.38 -40.69 -25.81
N MET A 483 -118.90 -41.31 -24.74
CA MET A 483 -118.14 -41.49 -23.50
C MET A 483 -116.93 -42.41 -23.69
N SER A 484 -117.07 -43.47 -24.47
CA SER A 484 -115.95 -44.36 -24.84
C SER A 484 -114.87 -43.61 -25.63
N GLU A 485 -115.25 -42.74 -26.58
CA GLU A 485 -114.30 -41.88 -27.30
C GLU A 485 -113.56 -40.92 -26.35
N ILE A 486 -114.28 -40.27 -25.43
CA ILE A 486 -113.71 -39.38 -24.42
C ILE A 486 -112.74 -40.13 -23.49
N MET A 487 -113.08 -41.36 -23.07
CA MET A 487 -112.18 -42.19 -22.26
C MET A 487 -110.92 -42.60 -23.03
N GLY A 488 -111.02 -42.87 -24.33
CA GLY A 488 -109.86 -43.10 -25.19
C GLY A 488 -108.92 -41.90 -25.25
N GLN A 489 -109.48 -40.69 -25.43
CA GLN A 489 -108.71 -39.45 -25.39
C GLN A 489 -108.08 -39.18 -24.00
N GLN A 490 -108.84 -39.42 -22.92
CA GLN A 490 -108.33 -39.27 -21.55
C GLN A 490 -107.13 -40.18 -21.29
N ASN A 491 -107.21 -41.45 -21.68
CA ASN A 491 -106.09 -42.39 -21.53
C ASN A 491 -104.86 -41.96 -22.32
N ALA A 492 -105.04 -41.50 -23.57
CA ALA A 492 -103.92 -40.97 -24.36
C ALA A 492 -103.25 -39.75 -23.69
N HIS A 493 -104.03 -38.86 -23.07
CA HIS A 493 -103.49 -37.73 -22.31
C HIS A 493 -102.81 -38.15 -21.00
N LEU A 494 -103.31 -39.19 -20.32
CA LEU A 494 -102.65 -39.77 -19.14
C LEU A 494 -101.29 -40.37 -19.49
N ASP A 495 -101.20 -41.15 -20.57
CA ASP A 495 -99.95 -41.72 -21.06
C ASP A 495 -98.94 -40.63 -21.48
N ALA A 496 -99.41 -39.60 -22.18
CA ALA A 496 -98.57 -38.46 -22.53
C ALA A 496 -98.02 -37.76 -21.28
N THR A 497 -98.86 -37.57 -20.26
CA THR A 497 -98.46 -36.96 -18.98
C THR A 497 -97.43 -37.83 -18.25
N LYS A 498 -97.63 -39.16 -18.23
CA LYS A 498 -96.68 -40.11 -17.64
C LYS A 498 -95.30 -40.04 -18.32
N ASN A 499 -95.26 -39.95 -19.65
CA ASN A 499 -94.00 -39.79 -20.37
C ASN A 499 -93.29 -38.47 -20.03
N VAL A 500 -94.01 -37.37 -19.86
CA VAL A 500 -93.43 -36.08 -19.43
C VAL A 500 -92.81 -36.18 -18.05
N PHE A 501 -93.48 -36.82 -17.09
CA PHE A 501 -92.93 -37.00 -15.73
C PHE A 501 -91.74 -37.97 -15.69
N GLN A 502 -91.71 -38.97 -16.57
CA GLN A 502 -90.51 -39.80 -16.76
C GLN A 502 -89.34 -38.94 -17.24
N SER A 503 -89.49 -38.16 -18.31
CA SER A 503 -88.43 -37.26 -18.78
C SER A 503 -88.00 -36.26 -17.71
N LEU A 504 -88.93 -35.73 -16.91
CA LEU A 504 -88.61 -34.85 -15.79
C LEU A 504 -87.72 -35.53 -14.74
N ASN A 505 -87.87 -36.85 -14.53
CA ASN A 505 -87.02 -37.62 -13.61
C ASN A 505 -85.56 -37.65 -14.10
N TRP A 506 -85.34 -37.85 -15.41
CA TRP A 506 -84.00 -37.79 -16.01
C TRP A 506 -83.37 -36.41 -15.89
N GLU A 507 -84.15 -35.34 -16.08
CA GLU A 507 -83.66 -33.96 -15.90
C GLU A 507 -83.29 -33.67 -14.43
N ILE A 508 -84.07 -34.17 -13.47
CA ILE A 508 -83.75 -34.05 -12.04
C ILE A 508 -82.43 -34.77 -11.69
N ASP A 509 -82.23 -35.99 -12.20
CA ASP A 509 -80.97 -36.73 -12.00
C ASP A 509 -79.78 -36.01 -12.65
N SER A 510 -79.97 -35.41 -13.82
CA SER A 510 -78.96 -34.58 -14.50
C SER A 510 -78.57 -33.35 -13.65
N VAL A 511 -79.56 -32.65 -13.09
CA VAL A 511 -79.32 -31.52 -12.19
C VAL A 511 -78.58 -31.96 -10.93
N ALA A 512 -78.94 -33.10 -10.33
CA ALA A 512 -78.23 -33.63 -9.16
C ALA A 512 -76.74 -33.93 -9.48
N GLY A 513 -76.46 -34.55 -10.63
CA GLY A 513 -75.08 -34.80 -11.07
C GLY A 513 -74.29 -33.51 -11.35
N ALA A 514 -74.95 -32.47 -11.86
CA ALA A 514 -74.33 -31.16 -12.04
C ALA A 514 -74.00 -30.49 -10.70
N VAL A 515 -74.87 -30.62 -9.70
CA VAL A 515 -74.63 -30.12 -8.33
C VAL A 515 -73.41 -30.80 -7.70
N ASP A 516 -73.30 -32.13 -7.80
CA ASP A 516 -72.13 -32.86 -7.29
C ASP A 516 -70.83 -32.41 -7.97
N SER A 517 -70.89 -32.19 -9.29
CA SER A 517 -69.72 -31.72 -10.06
C SER A 517 -69.28 -30.32 -9.63
N ILE A 518 -70.21 -29.38 -9.48
CA ILE A 518 -69.91 -28.02 -9.01
C ILE A 518 -69.41 -28.04 -7.57
N THR A 519 -69.95 -28.90 -6.71
CA THR A 519 -69.49 -29.03 -5.32
C THR A 519 -68.02 -29.46 -5.27
N ASN A 520 -67.61 -30.43 -6.09
CA ASN A 520 -66.20 -30.83 -6.21
C ASN A 520 -65.31 -29.69 -6.74
N GLU A 521 -65.79 -28.89 -7.71
CA GLU A 521 -65.05 -27.73 -8.22
C GLU A 521 -64.88 -26.64 -7.15
N VAL A 522 -65.91 -26.42 -6.32
CA VAL A 522 -65.86 -25.47 -5.18
C VAL A 522 -64.84 -25.91 -4.14
N GLU A 523 -64.75 -27.21 -3.81
CA GLU A 523 -63.69 -27.73 -2.94
C GLU A 523 -62.28 -27.53 -3.52
N GLN A 524 -62.11 -27.74 -4.82
CA GLN A 524 -60.83 -27.47 -5.50
C GLN A 524 -60.47 -25.98 -5.48
N LEU A 525 -61.44 -25.09 -5.67
CA LEU A 525 -61.24 -23.65 -5.56
C LEU A 525 -60.82 -23.25 -4.15
N ASP A 526 -61.35 -23.87 -3.11
CA ASP A 526 -60.92 -23.58 -1.73
C ASP A 526 -59.46 -24.00 -1.48
N MET A 527 -59.06 -25.18 -1.97
CA MET A 527 -57.66 -25.62 -1.91
C MET A 527 -56.72 -24.65 -2.64
N LEU A 528 -57.04 -24.28 -3.89
CA LEU A 528 -56.26 -23.30 -4.66
C LEU A 528 -56.19 -21.94 -3.96
N LYS A 529 -57.30 -21.48 -3.38
CA LYS A 529 -57.35 -20.25 -2.60
C LYS A 529 -56.39 -20.31 -1.40
N ASN A 530 -56.30 -21.44 -0.70
CA ASN A 530 -55.37 -21.61 0.41
C ASN A 530 -53.89 -21.66 -0.06
N ASP A 531 -53.60 -22.27 -1.21
CA ASP A 531 -52.25 -22.27 -1.79
C ASP A 531 -51.79 -20.85 -2.19
N VAL A 532 -52.68 -20.06 -2.80
CA VAL A 532 -52.38 -18.67 -3.14
C VAL A 532 -52.16 -17.85 -1.86
N MET A 533 -52.96 -18.08 -0.81
CA MET A 533 -52.79 -17.43 0.49
C MET A 533 -51.40 -17.71 1.10
N GLY A 534 -50.94 -18.97 1.09
CA GLY A 534 -49.59 -19.32 1.54
C GLY A 534 -48.49 -18.69 0.68
N SER A 535 -48.72 -18.55 -0.63
CA SER A 535 -47.79 -17.84 -1.52
C SER A 535 -47.70 -16.35 -1.21
N MET A 536 -48.81 -15.72 -0.80
CA MET A 536 -48.82 -14.32 -0.37
C MET A 536 -48.07 -14.11 0.95
N GLU A 537 -48.19 -15.03 1.90
CA GLU A 537 -47.39 -14.99 3.15
C GLU A 537 -45.88 -15.03 2.85
N ASN A 538 -45.46 -15.89 1.93
CA ASN A 538 -44.06 -15.93 1.48
C ASN A 538 -43.62 -14.64 0.78
N LEU A 539 -44.48 -14.04 -0.07
CA LEU A 539 -44.16 -12.77 -0.72
C LEU A 539 -44.04 -11.61 0.27
N ALA A 540 -44.84 -11.61 1.33
CA ALA A 540 -44.72 -10.63 2.40
C ALA A 540 -43.41 -10.81 3.18
N ALA A 541 -43.02 -12.05 3.47
CA ALA A 541 -41.73 -12.35 4.11
C ALA A 541 -40.54 -11.89 3.24
N ILE A 542 -40.58 -12.15 1.94
CA ILE A 542 -39.55 -11.69 0.98
C ILE A 542 -39.48 -10.16 0.93
N ALA A 543 -40.63 -9.48 0.90
CA ALA A 543 -40.65 -8.02 0.91
C ALA A 543 -39.98 -7.46 2.19
N GLN A 544 -40.22 -8.10 3.34
CA GLN A 544 -39.62 -7.70 4.60
C GLN A 544 -38.11 -8.00 4.67
N GLU A 545 -37.68 -9.14 4.11
CA GLU A 545 -36.26 -9.50 3.97
C GLU A 545 -35.52 -8.54 3.03
N ASN A 546 -36.15 -8.15 1.92
CA ASN A 546 -35.61 -7.16 0.99
C ASN A 546 -35.44 -5.81 1.69
N ALA A 547 -36.45 -5.36 2.46
CA ALA A 547 -36.36 -4.11 3.21
C ALA A 547 -35.19 -4.13 4.21
N ALA A 548 -35.05 -5.20 5.00
CA ALA A 548 -33.93 -5.36 5.93
C ALA A 548 -32.57 -5.38 5.21
N SER A 549 -32.47 -6.13 4.11
CA SER A 549 -31.25 -6.21 3.29
C SER A 549 -30.86 -4.86 2.70
N THR A 550 -31.85 -4.04 2.29
CA THR A 550 -31.59 -2.68 1.82
C THR A 550 -31.12 -1.75 2.92
N GLU A 551 -31.65 -1.87 4.14
CA GLU A 551 -31.17 -1.11 5.30
C GLU A 551 -29.71 -1.46 5.63
N GLU A 552 -29.37 -2.75 5.65
CA GLU A 552 -28.00 -3.22 5.88
C GLU A 552 -27.04 -2.76 4.78
N THR A 553 -27.46 -2.87 3.52
CA THR A 553 -26.66 -2.41 2.38
C THR A 553 -26.46 -0.90 2.43
N SER A 554 -27.50 -0.12 2.73
CA SER A 554 -27.39 1.34 2.88
C SER A 554 -26.39 1.73 3.96
N ALA A 555 -26.43 1.06 5.12
CA ALA A 555 -25.47 1.27 6.20
C ALA A 555 -24.03 0.93 5.76
N ALA A 556 -23.83 -0.19 5.07
CA ALA A 556 -22.53 -0.58 4.54
C ALA A 556 -22.00 0.41 3.49
N MET A 557 -22.88 0.97 2.65
CA MET A 557 -22.51 1.99 1.66
C MET A 557 -22.14 3.32 2.31
N GLN A 558 -22.77 3.70 3.44
CA GLN A 558 -22.37 4.86 4.22
C GLN A 558 -20.98 4.67 4.84
N GLU A 559 -20.69 3.49 5.39
CA GLU A 559 -19.36 3.16 5.92
C GLU A 559 -18.30 3.15 4.80
N LEU A 560 -18.61 2.54 3.65
CA LEU A 560 -17.72 2.54 2.49
C LEU A 560 -17.43 3.95 1.99
N ASN A 561 -18.44 4.83 1.95
CA ASN A 561 -18.25 6.23 1.58
C ASN A 561 -17.28 6.95 2.54
N GLN A 562 -17.39 6.69 3.84
CA GLN A 562 -16.48 7.26 4.84
C GLN A 562 -15.04 6.77 4.64
N ILE A 563 -14.85 5.47 4.36
CA ILE A 563 -13.54 4.90 4.06
C ILE A 563 -12.94 5.54 2.80
N VAL A 564 -13.73 5.72 1.75
CA VAL A 564 -13.28 6.35 0.50
C VAL A 564 -12.85 7.80 0.72
N LEU A 565 -13.59 8.56 1.54
CA LEU A 565 -13.21 9.93 1.91
C LEU A 565 -11.89 9.96 2.68
N GLU A 566 -11.70 9.06 3.64
CA GLU A 566 -10.45 8.95 4.42
C GLU A 566 -9.27 8.54 3.52
N CYS A 567 -9.46 7.56 2.63
CA CYS A 567 -8.42 7.17 1.67
C CYS A 567 -8.06 8.32 0.73
N ARG A 568 -9.04 9.13 0.30
CA ARG A 568 -8.80 10.32 -0.51
C ARG A 568 -7.95 11.35 0.24
N GLU A 569 -8.32 11.68 1.47
CA GLU A 569 -7.54 12.59 2.34
C GLU A 569 -6.09 12.09 2.52
N LYS A 570 -5.90 10.80 2.80
CA LYS A 570 -4.55 10.22 2.92
C LYS A 570 -3.75 10.24 1.63
N THR A 571 -4.41 10.13 0.49
CA THR A 571 -3.75 10.24 -0.82
C THR A 571 -3.39 11.69 -1.14
N GLU A 572 -4.20 12.66 -0.75
CA GLU A 572 -3.86 14.09 -0.84
C GLU A 572 -2.65 14.42 0.05
N GLU A 573 -2.55 13.85 1.26
CA GLU A 573 -1.34 13.95 2.09
C GLU A 573 -0.09 13.35 1.40
N MET A 574 -0.23 12.20 0.74
CA MET A 574 0.86 11.58 -0.02
C MET A 574 1.28 12.41 -1.24
N LEU A 575 0.32 13.02 -1.93
CA LEU A 575 0.58 13.95 -3.02
C LEU A 575 1.41 15.13 -2.54
N GLY A 576 1.02 15.76 -1.42
CA GLY A 576 1.79 16.85 -0.82
C GLY A 576 3.18 16.42 -0.34
N LEU A 577 3.35 15.19 0.16
CA LEU A 577 4.67 14.68 0.54
C LEU A 577 5.57 14.45 -0.69
N ALA A 578 5.01 13.92 -1.78
CA ALA A 578 5.73 13.72 -3.04
C ALA A 578 6.21 15.07 -3.61
N ASP A 579 5.34 16.06 -3.60
CA ASP A 579 5.62 17.46 -4.00
C ASP A 579 6.81 18.02 -3.20
N ASN A 580 6.73 17.98 -1.85
CA ASN A 580 7.83 18.44 -0.99
C ASN A 580 9.15 17.68 -1.20
N LEU A 581 9.09 16.39 -1.54
CA LEU A 581 10.28 15.61 -1.85
C LEU A 581 10.89 16.04 -3.19
N MET A 582 10.04 16.34 -4.18
CA MET A 582 10.47 16.85 -5.48
C MET A 582 11.18 18.19 -5.31
N ASP A 583 10.55 19.15 -4.62
CA ASP A 583 11.11 20.47 -4.27
C ASP A 583 12.46 20.36 -3.55
N SER A 584 12.59 19.39 -2.64
CA SER A 584 13.83 19.17 -1.88
C SER A 584 14.97 18.60 -2.74
N THR A 585 14.66 18.09 -3.94
CA THR A 585 15.63 17.53 -4.89
C THR A 585 15.95 18.44 -6.07
N THR A 586 15.08 19.41 -6.41
CA THR A 586 15.23 20.31 -7.58
C THR A 586 16.48 21.18 -7.52
N MET A 587 16.83 21.71 -6.35
CA MET A 587 18.04 22.54 -6.18
C MET A 587 19.34 21.78 -6.55
N VAL A 588 19.33 20.45 -6.45
CA VAL A 588 20.47 19.60 -6.79
C VAL A 588 20.53 19.31 -8.29
N THR A 589 19.39 19.20 -8.98
CA THR A 589 19.34 18.86 -10.41
C THR A 589 19.52 20.09 -11.30
N LEU A 590 19.13 21.27 -10.83
CA LEU A 590 19.22 22.49 -11.63
C LEU A 590 20.66 23.01 -11.79
N GLU A 591 21.51 22.80 -10.79
CA GLU A 591 22.97 23.03 -10.92
C GLU A 591 23.66 21.94 -11.78
N GLU A 592 23.06 20.75 -11.96
CA GLU A 592 23.59 19.67 -12.80
C GLU A 592 23.32 19.97 -14.30
N GLN A 593 22.07 20.29 -14.66
CA GLN A 593 21.70 20.61 -16.05
C GLN A 593 22.42 21.85 -16.61
N ILE A 594 22.65 22.87 -15.77
CA ILE A 594 23.38 24.07 -16.21
C ILE A 594 24.84 23.74 -16.53
N GLU A 595 25.45 22.77 -15.85
CA GLU A 595 26.87 22.46 -16.04
C GLU A 595 27.12 21.33 -17.04
N ASP A 596 26.21 20.35 -17.20
CA ASP A 596 26.24 19.41 -18.34
C ASP A 596 26.21 20.22 -19.66
N ALA A 597 25.34 21.22 -19.75
CA ALA A 597 25.34 22.16 -20.85
C ALA A 597 26.61 23.02 -20.97
N ILE A 598 27.30 23.34 -19.88
CA ILE A 598 28.60 24.05 -19.94
C ILE A 598 29.72 23.10 -20.40
N GLU A 599 29.72 21.83 -19.99
CA GLU A 599 30.69 20.81 -20.43
C GLU A 599 30.52 20.54 -21.93
N ASP A 600 29.28 20.40 -22.42
CA ASP A 600 28.98 20.27 -23.86
C ASP A 600 29.39 21.54 -24.65
N LEU A 601 29.25 22.73 -24.07
CA LEU A 601 29.74 23.98 -24.68
C LEU A 601 31.28 24.09 -24.68
N GLU A 602 31.97 23.58 -23.66
CA GLU A 602 33.45 23.52 -23.61
C GLU A 602 34.01 22.49 -24.60
N GLU A 603 33.38 21.32 -24.77
CA GLU A 603 33.79 20.33 -25.78
C GLU A 603 33.61 20.86 -27.21
N ALA A 604 32.55 21.65 -27.45
CA ALA A 604 32.29 22.26 -28.75
C ALA A 604 33.36 23.28 -29.20
N GLU A 605 34.11 23.92 -28.28
CA GLU A 605 35.19 24.87 -28.61
C GLU A 605 36.36 24.22 -29.37
N ASP A 606 36.60 22.93 -29.15
CA ASP A 606 37.70 22.17 -29.78
C ASP A 606 37.29 21.47 -31.09
N LEU A 607 36.01 21.52 -31.46
CA LEU A 607 35.42 20.88 -32.64
C LEU A 607 35.18 21.89 -33.78
N SER A 608 35.02 21.41 -35.03
CA SER A 608 34.75 22.29 -36.17
C SER A 608 33.74 21.69 -37.16
N GLY A 609 32.80 22.51 -37.63
CA GLY A 609 31.81 22.10 -38.64
C GLY A 609 30.51 21.60 -38.02
N ALA A 610 30.00 20.46 -38.49
CA ALA A 610 28.67 19.95 -38.10
C ALA A 610 28.63 19.37 -36.67
N GLU A 611 29.73 18.79 -36.18
CA GLU A 611 29.82 18.21 -34.84
C GLU A 611 29.71 19.28 -33.74
N ALA A 612 30.39 20.42 -33.90
CA ALA A 612 30.26 21.55 -32.96
C ALA A 612 28.84 22.15 -32.93
N VAL A 613 28.07 22.03 -34.02
CA VAL A 613 26.69 22.53 -34.07
C VAL A 613 25.72 21.59 -33.35
N GLU A 614 26.04 20.29 -33.30
CA GLU A 614 25.24 19.28 -32.60
C GLU A 614 25.41 19.39 -31.09
N GLU A 615 26.64 19.47 -30.58
CA GLU A 615 26.91 19.71 -29.14
C GLU A 615 26.36 21.05 -28.64
N ILE A 616 26.51 22.13 -29.42
CA ILE A 616 25.91 23.44 -29.05
C ILE A 616 24.37 23.34 -29.04
N ALA A 617 23.76 22.53 -29.91
CA ALA A 617 22.31 22.37 -29.93
C ALA A 617 21.82 21.58 -28.71
N ASP A 618 22.50 20.51 -28.34
CA ASP A 618 22.20 19.69 -27.15
C ASP A 618 22.37 20.54 -25.86
N ALA A 619 23.46 21.29 -25.74
CA ALA A 619 23.69 22.19 -24.62
C ALA A 619 22.63 23.30 -24.49
N VAL A 620 22.17 23.85 -25.62
CA VAL A 620 21.11 24.87 -25.63
C VAL A 620 19.76 24.26 -25.27
N GLU A 621 19.49 23.00 -25.62
CA GLU A 621 18.28 22.28 -25.22
C GLU A 621 18.27 21.99 -23.71
N GLU A 622 19.39 21.53 -23.14
CA GLU A 622 19.54 21.33 -21.68
C GLU A 622 19.43 22.63 -20.88
N LEU A 623 20.04 23.73 -21.35
CA LEU A 623 19.87 25.06 -20.73
C LEU A 623 18.43 25.58 -20.86
N ALA A 624 17.74 25.28 -21.95
CA ALA A 624 16.35 25.66 -22.12
C ALA A 624 15.43 24.90 -21.15
N GLU A 625 15.65 23.60 -20.96
CA GLU A 625 14.94 22.80 -19.95
C GLU A 625 15.22 23.32 -18.52
N ALA A 626 16.47 23.62 -18.19
CA ALA A 626 16.84 24.17 -16.88
C ALA A 626 16.20 25.53 -16.61
N VAL A 627 16.16 26.41 -17.62
CA VAL A 627 15.52 27.74 -17.51
C VAL A 627 14.00 27.64 -17.43
N GLU A 628 13.37 26.67 -18.10
CA GLU A 628 11.93 26.40 -17.99
C GLU A 628 11.56 25.86 -16.60
N GLU A 629 12.39 24.99 -16.02
CA GLU A 629 12.25 24.47 -14.64
C GLU A 629 12.38 25.61 -13.58
N VAL A 630 13.22 26.63 -13.82
CA VAL A 630 13.29 27.87 -12.98
C VAL A 630 12.11 28.81 -13.23
N ALA A 631 11.65 28.95 -14.47
CA ALA A 631 10.59 29.88 -14.84
C ALA A 631 9.22 29.47 -14.30
N GLU A 632 8.98 28.18 -14.06
CA GLU A 632 7.78 27.71 -13.34
C GLU A 632 7.81 28.04 -11.83
N GLU A 633 8.99 28.31 -11.23
CA GLU A 633 9.14 28.61 -9.80
C GLU A 633 9.24 30.12 -9.44
N GLU A 634 9.59 31.03 -10.35
CA GLU A 634 9.70 32.47 -10.03
C GLU A 634 8.35 33.21 -9.90
N SER A 635 7.68 32.97 -8.77
CA SER A 635 7.01 34.02 -8.00
C SER A 635 7.80 34.17 -6.69
N PHE A 636 8.92 34.89 -6.67
CA PHE A 636 9.46 35.69 -5.54
C PHE A 636 10.92 36.15 -5.82
N THR A 637 11.06 37.33 -6.45
CA THR A 637 12.11 38.37 -6.30
C THR A 637 13.54 38.03 -5.84
N GLU A 638 14.47 38.49 -6.69
CA GLU A 638 15.75 39.18 -6.39
C GLU A 638 17.02 38.31 -6.22
N ILE A 639 17.73 38.06 -7.34
CA ILE A 639 19.20 37.98 -7.35
C ILE A 639 19.75 38.85 -8.50
N GLU A 640 20.37 39.98 -8.14
CA GLU A 640 21.16 40.85 -9.00
C GLU A 640 22.53 40.20 -9.36
N VAL A 641 22.83 40.24 -10.67
CA VAL A 641 24.12 40.60 -11.30
C VAL A 641 25.32 39.67 -11.08
N SER A 642 25.77 39.01 -12.17
CA SER A 642 27.05 39.35 -12.85
C SER A 642 27.38 38.44 -14.05
N VAL A 643 26.73 38.62 -15.20
CA VAL A 643 27.26 38.15 -16.50
C VAL A 643 26.91 39.20 -17.57
N VAL A 644 27.45 40.41 -17.42
CA VAL A 644 27.51 41.42 -18.49
C VAL A 644 28.95 41.89 -18.54
N GLU A 645 29.86 41.02 -18.97
CA GLU A 645 31.17 41.44 -19.47
C GLU A 645 31.90 40.32 -20.25
N GLU A 646 31.20 39.61 -21.14
CA GLU A 646 31.88 38.77 -22.15
C GLU A 646 31.21 38.76 -23.53
N GLU A 647 30.32 39.73 -23.79
CA GLU A 647 29.69 39.95 -25.11
C GLU A 647 30.63 40.65 -26.12
N LYS A 648 31.93 40.31 -26.10
CA LYS A 648 32.92 40.95 -26.98
C LYS A 648 34.04 40.05 -27.47
N VAL A 649 33.77 38.75 -27.67
CA VAL A 649 34.67 37.88 -28.45
C VAL A 649 33.87 36.88 -29.31
N ILE A 650 32.76 37.30 -29.92
CA ILE A 650 32.19 36.58 -31.06
C ILE A 650 31.68 37.63 -32.08
N GLU A 651 32.62 38.21 -32.84
CA GLU A 651 32.39 38.77 -34.19
C GLU A 651 33.64 38.56 -35.04
#